data_AF-A0A932D9V2-F1
#
_entry.id   AF-A0A932D9V2-F1
#
_cell.length_a   1.000
_cell.length_b   1.000
_cell.length_c   1.000
_cell.angle_alpha   90.00
_cell.angle_beta   90.00
_cell.angle_gamma   90.00
#
_symmetry.space_group_name_H-M   'P 1'
#
loop_
_entity.id
_entity.type
_entity.pdbx_description
1 polymer ?
#
loop_
_entity_poly.entity_id
_entity_poly.type
_entity_poly.pdbx_seq_one_letter_code
_entity_poly.pdbx_strand_id
1 'polypeptide(L)'
;MAGALALIYEVLWLRRFAVIFGATTPAAAATLSAVFLGFAVGSAVIGARAGNFKRPLYAYGIIEIAAGLGALLVEPFLRVYDGFYPVLYHELAGSPTGFAVVKTLLAMVALFTPTFFMGGTVPLLGHALATARGGRLGVTAGGLYAANTVGAALGALSVPFIWLPKLGAAASYGACVGGSVVVGAVACWLGRGQCALGETASKPPLANERAAAKEVGGSLSKRALATLAGLSGALMFVLQVSWTRMFAQVHENSIYSFAVVVAVFIVGLAGGASLARELLRRNWRARRTLGLAWVAAGVAVFASPFFFVSLTDGLGYLQEGGGWTTYAARMVWLTVPTVLLPMLLAGMVLPVLLELAGGRGGAPAGRTLGWLLATNTAGVVVGSLAAAFILPRWLGLWVSIALAGIVMVMAGELCLGEWRRRKLRLVVVFALVGISFFVFKPAKLPRTRVRESRGEKLLAVAEGSHGIVSVVESRGSRRLKLDNYYILGGSVSTGDERMQTHIPLLLHPAPKRVAFLGFGTGITAGAALLHPVERITGIEIVPEVVQAAKDHFAGPNLGGGGSPRVELIVEDARNVLRASGQQFDVIVGDLVVPWRRGESALFSAEHFAAARRALAPGGLFCQWLPAFQLSAEEFRIVVATFLDVFPRATPWRGDFAPDQPALALVGHADDAAVIDPNAVARRVRELRPDQPNPHLAHEAGLWIFFVGPLASSDPEFSGARRNRENRPWLELLGPMSHAGASRGERGVFAGRRLETYLDKVRGKALQRSPVQALDEARLLWR
;
A
#
# COMPACT_ATOMS: atom_id res chain seq x y z
N MET A 1 -1.09 24.49 -6.96
CA MET A 1 -2.42 24.02 -6.52
C MET A 1 -2.85 22.78 -7.28
N ALA A 2 -2.97 22.81 -8.62
CA ALA A 2 -3.36 21.63 -9.42
C ALA A 2 -2.53 20.36 -9.09
N GLY A 3 -1.20 20.46 -9.02
CA GLY A 3 -0.36 19.32 -8.60
C GLY A 3 -0.66 18.77 -7.20
N ALA A 4 -1.02 19.63 -6.24
CA ALA A 4 -1.42 19.19 -4.91
C ALA A 4 -2.74 18.42 -4.95
N LEU A 5 -3.73 18.93 -5.67
CA LEU A 5 -5.03 18.28 -5.84
C LEU A 5 -4.90 16.92 -6.54
N ALA A 6 -4.09 16.84 -7.60
CA ALA A 6 -3.83 15.59 -8.32
C ALA A 6 -3.30 14.49 -7.38
N LEU A 7 -2.36 14.81 -6.48
CA LEU A 7 -1.82 13.84 -5.53
C LEU A 7 -2.75 13.56 -4.35
N ILE A 8 -3.59 14.52 -3.95
CA ILE A 8 -4.66 14.27 -2.99
C ILE A 8 -5.64 13.24 -3.56
N TYR A 9 -6.07 13.40 -4.82
CA TYR A 9 -6.89 12.41 -5.51
C TYR A 9 -6.20 11.05 -5.58
N GLU A 10 -4.93 11.00 -5.99
CA GLU A 10 -4.19 9.75 -6.10
C GLU A 10 -4.14 8.99 -4.77
N VAL A 11 -3.81 9.66 -3.66
CA VAL A 11 -3.76 9.03 -2.34
C VAL A 11 -5.15 8.55 -1.88
N LEU A 12 -6.19 9.35 -2.09
CA LEU A 12 -7.57 8.98 -1.76
C LEU A 12 -8.07 7.80 -2.61
N TRP A 13 -7.76 7.78 -3.91
CA TRP A 13 -8.09 6.68 -4.80
C TRP A 13 -7.32 5.41 -4.44
N LEU A 14 -6.00 5.47 -4.23
CA LEU A 14 -5.22 4.30 -3.79
C LEU A 14 -5.82 3.66 -2.55
N ARG A 15 -6.28 4.48 -1.60
CA ARG A 15 -6.95 3.98 -0.41
C ARG A 15 -8.32 3.38 -0.72
N ARG A 16 -9.16 4.06 -1.52
CA ARG A 16 -10.50 3.57 -1.88
C ARG A 16 -10.42 2.25 -2.65
N PHE A 17 -9.50 2.15 -3.61
CA PHE A 17 -9.29 0.94 -4.40
C PHE A 17 -8.63 -0.19 -3.58
N ALA A 18 -7.76 0.10 -2.61
CA ALA A 18 -7.25 -0.91 -1.67
C ALA A 18 -8.37 -1.53 -0.81
N VAL A 19 -9.45 -0.80 -0.56
CA VAL A 19 -10.62 -1.34 0.15
C VAL A 19 -11.41 -2.32 -0.72
N ILE A 20 -11.47 -2.08 -2.03
CA ILE A 20 -12.32 -2.81 -2.96
C ILE A 20 -11.58 -3.98 -3.64
N PHE A 21 -10.32 -3.78 -4.02
CA PHE A 21 -9.52 -4.76 -4.74
C PHE A 21 -8.59 -5.58 -3.84
N GLY A 22 -8.47 -5.18 -2.59
CA GLY A 22 -7.56 -5.74 -1.60
C GLY A 22 -6.34 -4.84 -1.36
N ALA A 23 -5.83 -4.83 -0.14
CA ALA A 23 -4.74 -3.96 0.26
C ALA A 23 -3.36 -4.55 -0.08
N THR A 24 -3.11 -4.76 -1.37
CA THR A 24 -1.90 -5.43 -1.87
C THR A 24 -1.05 -4.52 -2.75
N THR A 25 0.25 -4.79 -2.85
CA THR A 25 1.14 -4.09 -3.80
C THR A 25 0.64 -4.20 -5.25
N PRO A 26 0.18 -5.37 -5.73
CA PRO A 26 -0.52 -5.51 -7.02
C PRO A 26 -1.68 -4.54 -7.22
N ALA A 27 -2.61 -4.46 -6.27
CA ALA A 27 -3.79 -3.60 -6.39
C ALA A 27 -3.42 -2.11 -6.40
N ALA A 28 -2.45 -1.71 -5.58
CA ALA A 28 -1.92 -0.35 -5.59
C ALA A 28 -1.26 -0.02 -6.95
N ALA A 29 -0.45 -0.93 -7.49
CA ALA A 29 0.19 -0.74 -8.80
C ALA A 29 -0.81 -0.70 -9.94
N ALA A 30 -1.87 -1.52 -9.91
CA ALA A 30 -2.97 -1.48 -10.87
C ALA A 30 -3.69 -0.11 -10.83
N THR A 31 -3.97 0.40 -9.63
CA THR A 31 -4.61 1.72 -9.43
C THR A 31 -3.73 2.85 -9.95
N LEU A 32 -2.42 2.84 -9.65
CA LEU A 32 -1.47 3.81 -10.21
C LEU A 32 -1.42 3.73 -11.74
N SER A 33 -1.35 2.52 -12.28
CA SER A 33 -1.33 2.28 -13.73
C SER A 33 -2.58 2.83 -14.41
N ALA A 34 -3.74 2.70 -13.77
CA ALA A 34 -4.99 3.30 -14.24
C ALA A 34 -4.95 4.84 -14.27
N VAL A 35 -4.44 5.47 -13.20
CA VAL A 35 -4.27 6.93 -13.16
C VAL A 35 -3.34 7.40 -14.28
N PHE A 36 -2.17 6.76 -14.41
CA PHE A 36 -1.18 7.17 -15.38
C PHE A 36 -1.58 6.86 -16.82
N LEU A 37 -2.36 5.80 -17.08
CA LEU A 37 -2.89 5.55 -18.42
C LEU A 37 -3.76 6.73 -18.91
N GLY A 38 -4.67 7.21 -18.06
CA GLY A 38 -5.44 8.42 -18.38
C GLY A 38 -4.54 9.62 -18.61
N PHE A 39 -3.52 9.84 -17.76
CA PHE A 39 -2.56 10.94 -17.94
C PHE A 39 -1.83 10.86 -19.28
N ALA A 40 -1.41 9.66 -19.69
CA ALA A 40 -0.69 9.43 -20.95
C ALA A 40 -1.59 9.74 -22.16
N VAL A 41 -2.81 9.21 -22.18
CA VAL A 41 -3.77 9.42 -23.26
C VAL A 41 -4.20 10.89 -23.33
N GLY A 42 -4.51 11.48 -22.17
CA GLY A 42 -4.82 12.91 -22.04
C GLY A 42 -3.71 13.81 -22.56
N SER A 43 -2.46 13.52 -22.17
CA SER A 43 -1.28 14.25 -22.64
C SER A 43 -1.13 14.20 -24.16
N ALA A 44 -1.31 13.01 -24.74
CA ALA A 44 -1.20 12.82 -26.20
C ALA A 44 -2.31 13.57 -26.95
N VAL A 45 -3.57 13.40 -26.52
CA VAL A 45 -4.76 13.86 -27.23
C VAL A 45 -4.96 15.37 -27.10
N ILE A 46 -4.88 15.91 -25.87
CA ILE A 46 -5.05 17.34 -25.59
C ILE A 46 -3.79 18.09 -26.01
N GLY A 47 -2.60 17.53 -25.74
CA GLY A 47 -1.34 18.14 -26.17
C GLY A 47 -1.23 18.27 -27.68
N ALA A 48 -1.66 17.26 -28.45
CA ALA A 48 -1.70 17.35 -29.92
C ALA A 48 -2.61 18.49 -30.43
N ARG A 49 -3.67 18.83 -29.69
CA ARG A 49 -4.62 19.91 -30.01
C ARG A 49 -4.29 21.24 -29.33
N ALA A 50 -3.24 21.30 -28.50
CA ALA A 50 -2.92 22.48 -27.70
C ALA A 50 -2.76 23.76 -28.55
N GLY A 51 -2.16 23.64 -29.74
CA GLY A 51 -1.96 24.75 -30.66
C GLY A 51 -3.24 25.26 -31.35
N ASN A 52 -4.34 24.51 -31.26
CA ASN A 52 -5.62 24.90 -31.87
C ASN A 52 -6.46 25.78 -30.92
N PHE A 53 -6.11 25.84 -29.63
CA PHE A 53 -6.85 26.64 -28.67
C PHE A 53 -6.42 28.11 -28.74
N LYS A 54 -7.31 28.97 -29.22
CA LYS A 54 -7.10 30.43 -29.25
C LYS A 54 -6.84 31.03 -27.87
N ARG A 55 -7.41 30.43 -26.82
CA ARG A 55 -7.29 30.84 -25.41
C ARG A 55 -6.78 29.68 -24.56
N PRO A 56 -5.47 29.38 -24.56
CA PRO A 56 -4.96 28.14 -23.96
C PRO A 56 -5.13 28.12 -22.42
N LEU A 57 -5.06 29.27 -21.73
CA LEU A 57 -5.32 29.34 -20.28
C LEU A 57 -6.81 29.09 -19.95
N TYR A 58 -7.72 29.59 -20.79
CA TYR A 58 -9.15 29.32 -20.64
C TYR A 58 -9.46 27.83 -20.86
N ALA A 59 -8.89 27.24 -21.91
CA ALA A 59 -9.02 25.80 -22.17
C ALA A 59 -8.45 24.95 -21.02
N TYR A 60 -7.33 25.38 -20.41
CA TYR A 60 -6.79 24.74 -19.20
C TYR A 60 -7.81 24.79 -18.05
N GLY A 61 -8.47 25.92 -17.85
CA GLY A 61 -9.51 26.05 -16.83
C GLY A 61 -10.70 25.12 -17.05
N ILE A 62 -11.16 24.96 -18.29
CA ILE A 62 -12.24 24.01 -18.64
C ILE A 62 -11.82 22.56 -18.37
N ILE A 63 -10.59 22.19 -18.73
CA ILE A 63 -10.06 20.84 -18.49
C ILE A 63 -9.91 20.55 -16.99
N GLU A 64 -9.51 21.53 -16.18
CA GLU A 64 -9.42 21.37 -14.71
C GLU A 64 -10.81 21.18 -14.08
N ILE A 65 -11.83 21.92 -14.54
CA ILE A 65 -13.23 21.71 -14.14
C ILE A 65 -13.70 20.31 -14.56
N ALA A 66 -13.42 19.90 -15.79
CA ALA A 66 -13.79 18.58 -16.31
C ALA A 66 -13.09 17.45 -15.54
N ALA A 67 -11.85 17.64 -15.09
CA ALA A 67 -11.16 16.70 -14.21
C ALA A 67 -11.87 16.55 -12.86
N GLY A 68 -12.25 17.67 -12.23
CA GLY A 68 -13.00 17.66 -10.96
C GLY A 68 -14.39 17.04 -11.09
N LEU A 69 -15.17 17.40 -12.11
CA LEU A 69 -16.48 16.82 -12.37
C LEU A 69 -16.38 15.33 -12.76
N GLY A 70 -15.38 14.97 -13.55
CA GLY A 70 -15.09 13.57 -13.91
C GLY A 70 -14.75 12.72 -12.68
N ALA A 71 -14.14 13.30 -11.65
CA ALA A 71 -13.82 12.60 -10.41
C ALA A 71 -15.11 12.18 -9.66
N LEU A 72 -16.20 12.95 -9.77
CA LEU A 72 -17.49 12.57 -9.18
C LEU A 72 -18.08 11.28 -9.77
N LEU A 73 -17.63 10.85 -10.96
CA LEU A 73 -18.08 9.60 -11.60
C LEU A 73 -17.44 8.34 -10.98
N VAL A 74 -16.34 8.48 -10.24
CA VAL A 74 -15.59 7.34 -9.69
C VAL A 74 -16.43 6.56 -8.68
N GLU A 75 -17.05 7.24 -7.72
CA GLU A 75 -17.82 6.57 -6.65
C GLU A 75 -19.10 5.87 -7.18
N PRO A 76 -19.92 6.49 -8.04
CA PRO A 76 -21.02 5.78 -8.72
C PRO A 76 -20.55 4.53 -9.47
N PHE A 77 -19.42 4.61 -10.19
CA PHE A 77 -18.87 3.45 -10.89
C PHE A 77 -18.48 2.34 -9.92
N LEU A 78 -17.83 2.67 -8.80
CA LEU A 78 -17.45 1.69 -7.78
C LEU A 78 -18.65 1.02 -7.13
N ARG A 79 -19.78 1.72 -6.97
CA ARG A 79 -21.04 1.09 -6.49
C ARG A 79 -21.61 0.09 -7.48
N VAL A 80 -21.57 0.40 -8.78
CA VAL A 80 -21.98 -0.54 -9.83
C VAL A 80 -21.06 -1.76 -9.82
N TYR A 81 -19.74 -1.53 -9.71
CA TYR A 81 -18.76 -2.60 -9.57
C TYR A 81 -19.06 -3.49 -8.36
N ASP A 82 -19.33 -2.90 -7.19
CA ASP A 82 -19.62 -3.65 -5.96
C ASP A 82 -20.84 -4.57 -6.14
N GLY A 83 -21.84 -4.17 -6.94
CA GLY A 83 -22.99 -5.01 -7.29
C GLY A 83 -22.65 -6.14 -8.27
N PHE A 84 -21.69 -5.93 -9.17
CA PHE A 84 -21.26 -6.94 -10.15
C PHE A 84 -20.13 -7.85 -9.63
N TYR A 85 -19.45 -7.45 -8.55
CA TYR A 85 -18.32 -8.18 -7.99
C TYR A 85 -18.61 -9.63 -7.61
N PRO A 86 -19.79 -10.00 -7.04
CA PRO A 86 -20.14 -11.39 -6.79
C PRO A 86 -20.11 -12.27 -8.05
N VAL A 87 -20.63 -11.75 -9.18
CA VAL A 87 -20.60 -12.45 -10.47
C VAL A 87 -19.17 -12.62 -10.95
N LEU A 88 -18.37 -11.55 -10.88
CA LEU A 88 -16.96 -11.59 -11.25
C LEU A 88 -16.16 -12.59 -10.41
N TYR A 89 -16.42 -12.64 -9.11
CA TYR A 89 -15.79 -13.56 -8.19
C TYR A 89 -16.14 -15.00 -8.56
N HIS A 90 -17.42 -15.32 -8.80
CA HIS A 90 -17.84 -16.68 -9.10
C HIS A 90 -17.30 -17.21 -10.45
N GLU A 91 -17.24 -16.35 -11.47
CA GLU A 91 -16.73 -16.72 -12.80
C GLU A 91 -15.19 -16.80 -12.86
N LEU A 92 -14.47 -16.02 -12.05
CA LEU A 92 -13.01 -15.92 -12.08
C LEU A 92 -12.31 -16.51 -10.85
N ALA A 93 -13.03 -17.10 -9.90
CA ALA A 93 -12.47 -17.69 -8.67
C ALA A 93 -11.33 -18.69 -8.95
N GLY A 94 -11.40 -19.43 -10.07
CA GLY A 94 -10.37 -20.39 -10.48
C GLY A 94 -9.14 -19.79 -11.17
N SER A 95 -9.12 -18.48 -11.45
CA SER A 95 -8.03 -17.82 -12.18
C SER A 95 -7.56 -16.54 -11.48
N PRO A 96 -6.59 -16.61 -10.55
CA PRO A 96 -6.05 -15.45 -9.85
C PRO A 96 -5.52 -14.36 -10.80
N THR A 97 -4.87 -14.78 -11.89
CA THR A 97 -4.38 -13.86 -12.93
C THR A 97 -5.53 -13.19 -13.68
N GLY A 98 -6.56 -13.96 -14.06
CA GLY A 98 -7.75 -13.40 -14.71
C GLY A 98 -8.44 -12.37 -13.82
N PHE A 99 -8.58 -12.68 -12.54
CA PHE A 99 -9.16 -11.77 -11.56
C PHE A 99 -8.37 -10.47 -11.39
N ALA A 100 -7.04 -10.57 -11.29
CA ALA A 100 -6.16 -9.39 -11.22
C ALA A 100 -6.23 -8.52 -12.48
N VAL A 101 -6.29 -9.14 -13.67
CA VAL A 101 -6.44 -8.41 -14.95
C VAL A 101 -7.76 -7.66 -14.99
N VAL A 102 -8.88 -8.31 -14.65
CA VAL A 102 -10.19 -7.65 -14.69
C VAL A 102 -10.29 -6.53 -13.66
N LYS A 103 -9.83 -6.74 -12.42
CA LYS A 103 -9.72 -5.66 -11.41
C LYS A 103 -8.92 -4.46 -11.95
N THR A 104 -7.81 -4.72 -12.63
CA THR A 104 -6.96 -3.67 -13.23
C THR A 104 -7.69 -2.91 -14.33
N LEU A 105 -8.37 -3.61 -15.25
CA LEU A 105 -9.15 -2.98 -16.33
C LEU A 105 -10.30 -2.14 -15.77
N LEU A 106 -10.97 -2.60 -14.71
CA LEU A 106 -12.04 -1.85 -14.05
C LEU A 106 -11.51 -0.60 -13.35
N ALA A 107 -10.33 -0.68 -12.71
CA ALA A 107 -9.63 0.49 -12.20
C ALA A 107 -9.37 1.51 -13.31
N MET A 108 -8.89 1.04 -14.48
CA MET A 108 -8.61 1.87 -15.64
C MET A 108 -9.87 2.60 -16.11
N VAL A 109 -11.00 1.89 -16.26
CA VAL A 109 -12.27 2.50 -16.68
C VAL A 109 -12.76 3.53 -15.65
N ALA A 110 -12.76 3.16 -14.36
CA ALA A 110 -13.25 4.03 -13.28
C ALA A 110 -12.50 5.37 -13.22
N LEU A 111 -11.18 5.31 -13.38
CA LEU A 111 -10.31 6.48 -13.23
C LEU A 111 -10.04 7.21 -14.54
N PHE A 112 -10.40 6.64 -15.69
CA PHE A 112 -10.01 7.18 -17.00
C PHE A 112 -10.46 8.62 -17.20
N THR A 113 -11.74 8.93 -16.99
CA THR A 113 -12.29 10.27 -17.27
C THR A 113 -11.57 11.40 -16.53
N PRO A 114 -11.50 11.40 -15.18
CA PRO A 114 -10.81 12.49 -14.47
C PRO A 114 -9.32 12.55 -14.84
N THR A 115 -8.67 11.41 -14.98
CA THR A 115 -7.22 11.35 -15.20
C THR A 115 -6.84 11.71 -16.64
N PHE A 116 -7.69 11.41 -17.62
CA PHE A 116 -7.58 11.90 -18.99
C PHE A 116 -7.51 13.44 -19.04
N PHE A 117 -8.41 14.12 -18.33
CA PHE A 117 -8.37 15.57 -18.27
C PHE A 117 -7.13 16.09 -17.52
N MET A 118 -6.78 15.47 -16.38
CA MET A 118 -5.55 15.82 -15.65
C MET A 118 -4.29 15.66 -16.52
N GLY A 119 -4.22 14.66 -17.39
CA GLY A 119 -3.11 14.48 -18.34
C GLY A 119 -2.93 15.65 -19.31
N GLY A 120 -4.02 16.31 -19.71
CA GLY A 120 -3.97 17.45 -20.62
C GLY A 120 -3.47 18.75 -20.02
N THR A 121 -3.38 18.84 -18.68
CA THR A 121 -3.08 20.09 -17.95
C THR A 121 -1.69 20.64 -18.27
N VAL A 122 -0.65 19.81 -18.14
CA VAL A 122 0.75 20.22 -18.33
C VAL A 122 1.07 20.60 -19.78
N PRO A 123 0.67 19.81 -20.81
CA PRO A 123 0.89 20.22 -22.20
C PRO A 123 0.21 21.55 -22.55
N LEU A 124 -0.99 21.80 -22.06
CA LEU A 124 -1.76 23.00 -22.38
C LEU A 124 -1.25 24.24 -21.66
N LEU A 125 -0.97 24.13 -20.36
CA LEU A 125 -0.37 25.22 -19.58
C LEU A 125 1.07 25.50 -20.04
N GLY A 126 1.83 24.46 -20.37
CA GLY A 126 3.16 24.60 -20.97
C GLY A 126 3.11 25.29 -22.33
N HIS A 127 2.09 25.03 -23.15
CA HIS A 127 1.86 25.76 -24.40
C HIS A 127 1.58 27.25 -24.14
N ALA A 128 0.63 27.56 -23.23
CA ALA A 128 0.26 28.93 -22.86
C ALA A 128 1.46 29.76 -22.37
N LEU A 129 2.32 29.15 -21.54
CA LEU A 129 3.52 29.81 -21.01
C LEU A 129 4.62 29.96 -22.07
N ALA A 130 4.78 28.97 -22.94
CA ALA A 130 5.76 29.03 -24.03
C ALA A 130 5.41 30.12 -25.05
N THR A 131 4.11 30.31 -25.35
CA THR A 131 3.64 31.41 -26.22
C THR A 131 3.80 32.77 -25.55
N ALA A 132 3.56 32.89 -24.24
CA ALA A 132 3.62 34.16 -23.53
C ALA A 132 5.06 34.65 -23.26
N ARG A 133 6.01 33.76 -22.99
CA ARG A 133 7.37 34.12 -22.52
C ARG A 133 8.48 33.98 -23.57
N GLY A 134 8.19 33.49 -24.78
CA GLY A 134 9.16 33.38 -25.88
C GLY A 134 10.52 32.80 -25.46
N GLY A 135 10.58 31.52 -25.07
CA GLY A 135 11.77 30.96 -24.41
C GLY A 135 12.10 29.50 -24.71
N ARG A 136 13.18 29.01 -24.06
CA ARG A 136 13.61 27.59 -24.06
C ARG A 136 12.56 26.70 -23.41
N LEU A 137 12.08 25.70 -24.15
CA LEU A 137 10.95 24.87 -23.72
C LEU A 137 11.25 24.11 -22.42
N GLY A 138 12.48 23.60 -22.25
CA GLY A 138 12.90 22.90 -21.04
C GLY A 138 13.07 23.81 -19.83
N VAL A 139 13.38 25.09 -20.01
CA VAL A 139 13.45 26.07 -18.89
C VAL A 139 12.04 26.42 -18.40
N THR A 140 11.11 26.68 -19.32
CA THR A 140 9.72 27.05 -18.98
C THR A 140 8.93 25.83 -18.48
N ALA A 141 8.98 24.72 -19.21
CA ALA A 141 8.29 23.49 -18.83
C ALA A 141 8.94 22.81 -17.62
N GLY A 142 10.27 22.89 -17.46
CA GLY A 142 10.97 22.38 -16.27
C GLY A 142 10.59 23.14 -15.00
N GLY A 143 10.43 24.46 -15.09
CA GLY A 143 9.91 25.26 -13.97
C GLY A 143 8.46 24.92 -13.60
N LEU A 144 7.60 24.73 -14.61
CA LEU A 144 6.22 24.29 -14.40
C LEU A 144 6.16 22.90 -13.76
N TYR A 145 6.95 21.96 -14.27
CA TYR A 145 7.05 20.61 -13.72
C TYR A 145 7.55 20.64 -12.28
N ALA A 146 8.62 21.36 -11.97
CA ALA A 146 9.12 21.50 -10.60
C ALA A 146 8.06 22.06 -9.64
N ALA A 147 7.38 23.14 -10.01
CA ALA A 147 6.32 23.73 -9.19
C ALA A 147 5.12 22.78 -8.98
N ASN A 148 4.73 22.06 -10.04
CA ASN A 148 3.68 21.05 -9.96
C ASN A 148 4.07 19.90 -9.03
N THR A 149 5.30 19.41 -9.14
CA THR A 149 5.87 18.31 -8.36
C THR A 149 6.05 18.70 -6.88
N VAL A 150 6.44 19.94 -6.56
CA VAL A 150 6.44 20.43 -5.17
C VAL A 150 5.02 20.48 -4.60
N GLY A 151 4.06 21.01 -5.38
CA GLY A 151 2.65 21.00 -4.99
C GLY A 151 2.14 19.58 -4.71
N ALA A 152 2.50 18.63 -5.57
CA ALA A 152 2.22 17.20 -5.43
C ALA A 152 2.75 16.61 -4.13
N ALA A 153 4.00 16.89 -3.75
CA ALA A 153 4.57 16.45 -2.48
C ALA A 153 3.79 16.99 -1.27
N LEU A 154 3.44 18.28 -1.28
CA LEU A 154 2.65 18.91 -0.22
C LEU A 154 1.23 18.32 -0.16
N GLY A 155 0.61 18.06 -1.32
CA GLY A 155 -0.69 17.39 -1.43
C GLY A 155 -0.66 16.01 -0.79
N ALA A 156 0.28 15.15 -1.21
CA ALA A 156 0.43 13.79 -0.69
C ALA A 156 0.67 13.77 0.83
N LEU A 157 1.53 14.64 1.36
CA LEU A 157 1.76 14.77 2.80
C LEU A 157 0.53 15.27 3.53
N SER A 158 -0.21 16.24 2.97
CA SER A 158 -1.35 16.82 3.67
C SER A 158 -2.45 15.78 3.95
N VAL A 159 -2.61 14.73 3.14
CA VAL A 159 -3.71 13.76 3.27
C VAL A 159 -3.75 13.08 4.64
N PRO A 160 -2.69 12.37 5.09
CA PRO A 160 -2.69 11.73 6.41
C PRO A 160 -2.63 12.72 7.57
N PHE A 161 -2.05 13.91 7.41
CA PHE A 161 -1.87 14.87 8.51
C PHE A 161 -3.02 15.86 8.71
N ILE A 162 -3.79 16.16 7.66
CA ILE A 162 -4.79 17.24 7.66
C ILE A 162 -6.15 16.73 7.17
N TRP A 163 -6.20 16.20 5.94
CA TRP A 163 -7.47 15.92 5.28
C TRP A 163 -8.21 14.75 5.92
N LEU A 164 -7.58 13.59 6.07
CA LEU A 164 -8.23 12.42 6.66
C LEU A 164 -8.62 12.63 8.14
N PRO A 165 -7.75 13.15 9.03
CA PRO A 165 -8.10 13.34 10.43
C PRO A 165 -9.22 14.36 10.64
N LYS A 166 -9.23 15.48 9.88
CA LYS A 166 -10.19 16.57 10.09
C LYS A 166 -11.50 16.39 9.33
N LEU A 167 -11.43 15.94 8.08
CA LEU A 167 -12.60 15.88 7.19
C LEU A 167 -13.09 14.43 7.01
N GLY A 168 -12.20 13.45 7.01
CA GLY A 168 -12.48 12.09 6.55
C GLY A 168 -12.44 11.97 5.02
N ALA A 169 -12.44 10.75 4.49
CA ALA A 169 -12.18 10.47 3.08
C ALA A 169 -13.19 11.13 2.13
N ALA A 170 -14.49 11.00 2.38
CA ALA A 170 -15.56 11.50 1.51
C ALA A 170 -15.57 13.04 1.43
N ALA A 171 -15.49 13.72 2.58
CA ALA A 171 -15.44 15.18 2.61
C ALA A 171 -14.12 15.72 2.03
N SER A 172 -13.00 15.01 2.25
CA SER A 172 -11.73 15.36 1.61
C SER A 172 -11.81 15.25 0.09
N TYR A 173 -12.47 14.20 -0.41
CA TYR A 173 -12.71 14.00 -1.84
C TYR A 173 -13.56 15.12 -2.44
N GLY A 174 -14.68 15.46 -1.81
CA GLY A 174 -15.56 16.56 -2.24
C GLY A 174 -14.85 17.92 -2.22
N ALA A 175 -14.05 18.19 -1.20
CA ALA A 175 -13.26 19.42 -1.13
C ALA A 175 -12.13 19.47 -2.19
N CYS A 176 -11.57 18.31 -2.58
CA CYS A 176 -10.64 18.21 -3.70
C CYS A 176 -11.33 18.52 -5.05
N VAL A 177 -12.56 18.04 -5.25
CA VAL A 177 -13.42 18.39 -6.40
C VAL A 177 -13.71 19.88 -6.45
N GLY A 178 -14.16 20.46 -5.33
CA GLY A 178 -14.37 21.90 -5.21
C GLY A 178 -13.10 22.70 -5.52
N GLY A 179 -11.95 22.24 -5.03
CA GLY A 179 -10.63 22.83 -5.32
C GLY A 179 -10.31 22.85 -6.82
N SER A 180 -10.52 21.75 -7.54
CA SER A 180 -10.29 21.68 -9.00
C SER A 180 -11.23 22.63 -9.75
N VAL A 181 -12.49 22.70 -9.36
CA VAL A 181 -13.47 23.62 -9.97
C VAL A 181 -13.07 25.07 -9.73
N VAL A 182 -12.64 25.44 -8.52
CA VAL A 182 -12.17 26.79 -8.21
C VAL A 182 -10.92 27.14 -9.01
N VAL A 183 -9.91 26.27 -9.05
CA VAL A 183 -8.69 26.49 -9.85
C VAL A 183 -9.05 26.68 -11.33
N GLY A 184 -9.93 25.83 -11.86
CA GLY A 184 -10.37 25.93 -13.24
C GLY A 184 -11.20 27.18 -13.54
N ALA A 185 -12.08 27.61 -12.62
CA ALA A 185 -12.87 28.84 -12.75
C ALA A 185 -11.97 30.08 -12.73
N VAL A 186 -10.99 30.14 -11.82
CA VAL A 186 -9.99 31.22 -11.77
C VAL A 186 -9.17 31.26 -13.06
N ALA A 187 -8.72 30.10 -13.55
CA ALA A 187 -7.99 30.04 -14.83
C ALA A 187 -8.85 30.48 -16.02
N CYS A 188 -10.14 30.10 -16.05
CA CYS A 188 -11.07 30.61 -17.04
C CYS A 188 -11.21 32.13 -16.95
N TRP A 189 -11.38 32.68 -15.75
CA TRP A 189 -11.51 34.12 -15.54
C TRP A 189 -10.26 34.88 -16.01
N LEU A 190 -9.07 34.44 -15.62
CA LEU A 190 -7.78 35.01 -16.08
C LEU A 190 -7.58 34.84 -17.59
N GLY A 191 -8.11 33.76 -18.17
CA GLY A 191 -8.00 33.44 -19.60
C GLY A 191 -9.02 34.14 -20.50
N ARG A 192 -10.07 34.78 -19.97
CA ARG A 192 -11.13 35.44 -20.77
C ARG A 192 -10.62 36.60 -21.61
N GLY A 193 -9.63 37.34 -21.11
CA GLY A 193 -9.02 38.49 -21.79
C GLY A 193 -7.86 38.14 -22.75
N GLN A 194 -7.42 36.88 -22.79
CA GLN A 194 -6.39 36.46 -23.74
C GLN A 194 -7.02 36.30 -25.14
N CYS A 195 -7.01 37.36 -25.95
CA CYS A 195 -7.12 37.18 -27.41
C CYS A 195 -5.79 36.61 -27.92
N ALA A 196 -5.86 35.73 -28.91
CA ALA A 196 -4.69 35.14 -29.53
C ALA A 196 -3.72 36.27 -29.93
N LEU A 197 -2.52 36.29 -29.35
CA LEU A 197 -1.37 36.95 -29.93
C LEU A 197 -0.99 36.18 -31.21
N GLY A 198 -1.81 36.37 -32.24
CA GLY A 198 -1.55 36.00 -33.63
C GLY A 198 -2.34 37.04 -34.42
N GLU A 199 -1.71 38.13 -34.84
CA GLU A 199 -0.97 38.17 -36.10
C GLU A 199 0.33 39.01 -36.10
N THR A 200 0.77 39.61 -34.98
CA THR A 200 1.97 40.48 -34.96
C THR A 200 3.25 39.81 -34.46
N ALA A 201 3.26 38.49 -34.28
CA ALA A 201 4.51 37.77 -34.10
C ALA A 201 5.19 37.61 -35.47
N SER A 202 5.86 38.68 -35.90
CA SER A 202 7.08 38.59 -36.69
C SER A 202 7.82 37.30 -36.31
N LYS A 203 8.20 36.51 -37.31
CA LYS A 203 9.03 35.30 -37.15
C LYS A 203 9.99 35.54 -35.98
N PRO A 204 9.93 34.75 -34.88
CA PRO A 204 10.74 35.05 -33.72
C PRO A 204 12.21 35.15 -34.19
N PRO A 205 12.99 36.16 -33.76
CA PRO A 205 14.38 36.35 -34.19
C PRO A 205 15.25 35.11 -33.90
N LEU A 206 14.76 34.21 -33.04
CA LEU A 206 15.28 32.88 -32.75
C LEU A 206 15.42 31.95 -33.97
N ALA A 207 14.74 32.18 -35.10
CA ALA A 207 14.88 31.33 -36.28
C ALA A 207 16.26 31.47 -36.95
N ASN A 208 16.84 32.68 -36.93
CA ASN A 208 18.13 32.95 -37.58
C ASN A 208 19.33 32.65 -36.67
N GLU A 209 19.22 32.84 -35.35
CA GLU A 209 20.30 32.44 -34.43
C GLU A 209 20.36 30.92 -34.17
N ARG A 210 19.21 30.22 -34.18
CA ARG A 210 19.17 28.75 -34.02
C ARG A 210 19.66 28.00 -35.26
N ALA A 211 19.59 28.62 -36.44
CA ALA A 211 20.15 28.07 -37.67
C ALA A 211 21.68 28.20 -37.73
N ALA A 212 22.27 29.17 -37.02
CA ALA A 212 23.72 29.34 -36.90
C ALA A 212 24.35 28.44 -35.82
N ALA A 213 23.61 28.04 -34.78
CA ALA A 213 24.05 27.07 -33.77
C ALA A 213 23.94 25.59 -34.21
N LYS A 214 23.89 25.35 -35.53
CA LYS A 214 23.65 24.03 -36.15
C LYS A 214 24.92 23.19 -36.30
N GLU A 215 26.07 23.68 -35.84
CA GLU A 215 27.35 23.01 -36.00
C GLU A 215 27.83 22.33 -34.70
N VAL A 216 28.15 21.03 -34.86
CA VAL A 216 28.90 20.17 -33.93
C VAL A 216 28.12 19.60 -32.72
N GLY A 217 27.22 18.64 -33.01
CA GLY A 217 26.73 17.67 -32.01
C GLY A 217 25.38 17.05 -32.36
N GLY A 218 25.37 15.90 -33.03
CA GLY A 218 24.18 15.26 -33.62
C GLY A 218 22.91 15.28 -32.74
N SER A 219 21.82 15.80 -33.32
CA SER A 219 20.49 15.89 -32.70
C SER A 219 19.84 14.49 -32.54
N LEU A 220 19.39 14.15 -31.32
CA LEU A 220 18.73 12.86 -31.04
C LEU A 220 17.42 12.72 -31.79
N SER A 221 17.24 11.65 -32.56
CA SER A 221 16.01 11.39 -33.34
C SER A 221 14.75 11.42 -32.47
N LYS A 222 13.58 11.70 -33.07
CA LYS A 222 12.29 11.67 -32.36
C LYS A 222 12.04 10.30 -31.69
N ARG A 223 12.40 9.21 -32.38
CA ARG A 223 12.32 7.84 -31.84
C ARG A 223 13.23 7.69 -30.62
N ALA A 224 14.47 8.17 -30.67
CA ALA A 224 15.38 8.13 -29.52
C ALA A 224 14.79 8.92 -28.34
N LEU A 225 14.31 10.15 -28.55
CA LEU A 225 13.67 10.94 -27.49
C LEU A 225 12.46 10.23 -26.87
N ALA A 226 11.61 9.60 -27.69
CA ALA A 226 10.47 8.80 -27.23
C ALA A 226 10.94 7.60 -26.38
N THR A 227 11.93 6.84 -26.87
CA THR A 227 12.50 5.70 -26.12
C THR A 227 13.08 6.14 -24.79
N LEU A 228 13.86 7.23 -24.76
CA LEU A 228 14.49 7.74 -23.54
C LEU A 228 13.43 8.26 -22.55
N ALA A 229 12.37 8.91 -23.03
CA ALA A 229 11.25 9.36 -22.22
C ALA A 229 10.46 8.19 -21.63
N GLY A 230 10.12 7.19 -22.44
CA GLY A 230 9.44 5.98 -21.97
C GLY A 230 10.30 5.20 -20.97
N LEU A 231 11.60 5.08 -21.24
CA LEU A 231 12.55 4.42 -20.34
C LEU A 231 12.67 5.17 -19.01
N SER A 232 12.74 6.50 -19.02
CA SER A 232 12.80 7.26 -17.79
C SER A 232 11.54 7.05 -16.94
N GLY A 233 10.35 7.06 -17.55
CA GLY A 233 9.09 6.81 -16.83
C GLY A 233 9.02 5.41 -16.24
N ALA A 234 9.38 4.39 -17.03
CA ALA A 234 9.40 3.00 -16.59
C ALA A 234 10.36 2.79 -15.41
N LEU A 235 11.59 3.30 -15.52
CA LEU A 235 12.58 3.14 -14.47
C LEU A 235 12.20 3.88 -13.19
N MET A 236 11.61 5.08 -13.27
CA MET A 236 11.15 5.81 -12.08
C MET A 236 10.12 5.01 -11.29
N PHE A 237 9.16 4.37 -11.95
CA PHE A 237 8.13 3.58 -11.25
C PHE A 237 8.60 2.20 -10.83
N VAL A 238 9.53 1.58 -11.57
CA VAL A 238 10.22 0.38 -11.08
C VAL A 238 10.92 0.69 -9.75
N LEU A 239 11.65 1.80 -9.68
CA LEU A 239 12.34 2.22 -8.47
C LEU A 239 11.37 2.65 -7.36
N GLN A 240 10.31 3.39 -7.67
CA GLN A 240 9.32 3.79 -6.67
C GLN A 240 8.69 2.57 -6.00
N VAL A 241 8.20 1.59 -6.78
CA VAL A 241 7.60 0.36 -6.24
C VAL A 241 8.65 -0.47 -5.49
N SER A 242 9.85 -0.65 -6.05
CA SER A 242 10.91 -1.43 -5.41
C SER A 242 11.39 -0.80 -4.10
N TRP A 243 11.59 0.51 -4.05
CA TRP A 243 11.99 1.17 -2.81
C TRP A 243 10.89 1.14 -1.77
N THR A 244 9.61 1.29 -2.11
CA THR A 244 8.54 1.10 -1.10
C THR A 244 8.59 -0.30 -0.46
N ARG A 245 8.95 -1.34 -1.23
CA ARG A 245 9.18 -2.69 -0.70
C ARG A 245 10.47 -2.81 0.12
N MET A 246 11.54 -2.15 -0.30
CA MET A 246 12.79 -2.06 0.47
C MET A 246 12.54 -1.47 1.86
N PHE A 247 11.80 -0.36 1.95
CA PHE A 247 11.44 0.28 3.21
C PHE A 247 10.50 -0.57 4.08
N ALA A 248 9.55 -1.30 3.48
CA ALA A 248 8.67 -2.22 4.20
C ALA A 248 9.43 -3.29 5.02
N GLN A 249 10.67 -3.64 4.64
CA GLN A 249 11.48 -4.63 5.37
C GLN A 249 12.07 -4.14 6.70
N VAL A 250 11.99 -2.84 7.02
CA VAL A 250 12.65 -2.25 8.21
C VAL A 250 11.71 -1.42 9.07
N HIS A 251 10.44 -1.28 8.70
CA HIS A 251 9.43 -0.59 9.50
C HIS A 251 8.03 -1.15 9.25
N GLU A 252 7.12 -0.92 10.20
CA GLU A 252 5.70 -1.22 10.02
C GLU A 252 5.08 -0.27 8.96
N ASN A 253 4.43 -0.84 7.95
CA ASN A 253 3.92 -0.11 6.78
C ASN A 253 2.70 0.76 7.14
N SER A 254 2.95 2.02 7.54
CA SER A 254 1.92 2.98 7.93
C SER A 254 1.59 3.97 6.81
N ILE A 255 0.44 4.64 6.91
CA ILE A 255 0.07 5.72 5.99
C ILE A 255 1.08 6.87 6.02
N TYR A 256 1.72 7.13 7.16
CA TYR A 256 2.67 8.22 7.33
C TYR A 256 4.07 7.87 6.81
N SER A 257 4.60 6.67 7.13
CA SER A 257 5.90 6.23 6.63
C SER A 257 5.88 6.13 5.10
N PHE A 258 4.78 5.62 4.52
CA PHE A 258 4.56 5.68 3.08
C PHE A 258 4.56 7.12 2.54
N ALA A 259 3.81 8.04 3.16
CA ALA A 259 3.74 9.44 2.72
C ALA A 259 5.10 10.15 2.80
N VAL A 260 5.91 9.89 3.83
CA VAL A 260 7.26 10.45 3.97
C VAL A 260 8.19 9.95 2.86
N VAL A 261 8.22 8.64 2.60
CA VAL A 261 9.08 8.07 1.53
C VAL A 261 8.70 8.62 0.16
N VAL A 262 7.39 8.66 -0.15
CA VAL A 262 6.88 9.23 -1.40
C VAL A 262 7.18 10.72 -1.49
N ALA A 263 7.05 11.48 -0.40
CA ALA A 263 7.35 12.91 -0.40
C ALA A 263 8.83 13.19 -0.68
N VAL A 264 9.76 12.45 -0.07
CA VAL A 264 11.20 12.60 -0.33
C VAL A 264 11.52 12.24 -1.79
N PHE A 265 10.89 11.19 -2.32
CA PHE A 265 11.01 10.81 -3.73
C PHE A 265 10.57 11.96 -4.67
N ILE A 266 9.39 12.53 -4.43
CA ILE A 266 8.83 13.64 -5.23
C ILE A 266 9.67 14.92 -5.08
N VAL A 267 10.14 15.25 -3.87
CA VAL A 267 11.05 16.37 -3.62
C VAL A 267 12.36 16.19 -4.38
N GLY A 268 12.90 14.97 -4.42
CA GLY A 268 14.06 14.64 -5.26
C GLY A 268 13.81 14.95 -6.73
N LEU A 269 12.69 14.46 -7.30
CA LEU A 269 12.33 14.75 -8.68
C LEU A 269 12.18 16.26 -8.96
N ALA A 270 11.54 17.00 -8.07
CA ALA A 270 11.39 18.46 -8.19
C ALA A 270 12.73 19.21 -8.09
N GLY A 271 13.60 18.79 -7.17
CA GLY A 271 14.95 19.32 -7.01
C GLY A 271 15.80 19.06 -8.25
N GLY A 272 15.72 17.85 -8.80
CA GLY A 272 16.36 17.48 -10.06
C GLY A 272 15.88 18.31 -11.25
N ALA A 273 14.57 18.51 -11.36
CA ALA A 273 14.00 19.34 -12.42
C ALA A 273 14.44 20.80 -12.32
N SER A 274 14.54 21.33 -11.09
CA SER A 274 15.04 22.67 -10.81
C SER A 274 16.53 22.82 -11.12
N LEU A 275 17.33 21.81 -10.78
CA LEU A 275 18.76 21.76 -11.11
C LEU A 275 18.98 21.71 -12.62
N ALA A 276 18.24 20.86 -13.34
CA ALA A 276 18.29 20.81 -14.80
C ALA A 276 17.94 22.18 -15.42
N ARG A 277 16.89 22.84 -14.92
CA ARG A 277 16.51 24.18 -15.36
C ARG A 277 17.66 25.17 -15.19
N GLU A 278 18.33 25.19 -14.03
CA GLU A 278 19.43 26.11 -13.76
C GLU A 278 20.65 25.83 -14.64
N LEU A 279 21.05 24.57 -14.81
CA LEU A 279 22.15 24.20 -15.71
C LEU A 279 21.85 24.60 -17.16
N LEU A 280 20.62 24.38 -17.62
CA LEU A 280 20.19 24.80 -18.96
C LEU A 280 20.16 26.32 -19.11
N ARG A 281 19.82 27.09 -18.06
CA ARG A 281 19.94 28.57 -18.07
C ARG A 281 21.39 29.02 -18.17
N ARG A 282 22.31 28.31 -17.51
CA ARG A 282 23.77 28.53 -17.61
C ARG A 282 24.39 27.99 -18.90
N ASN A 283 23.59 27.68 -19.93
CA ASN A 283 24.04 27.19 -21.23
C ASN A 283 24.80 25.86 -21.22
N TRP A 284 24.59 25.01 -20.21
CA TRP A 284 25.10 23.64 -20.25
C TRP A 284 24.49 22.88 -21.43
N ARG A 285 25.31 22.08 -22.13
CA ARG A 285 24.86 21.30 -23.29
C ARG A 285 23.85 20.23 -22.86
N ALA A 286 22.60 20.37 -23.27
CA ALA A 286 21.49 19.50 -22.88
C ALA A 286 21.78 18.00 -23.03
N ARG A 287 22.35 17.56 -24.17
CA ARG A 287 22.69 16.15 -24.40
C ARG A 287 23.75 15.62 -23.42
N ARG A 288 24.73 16.45 -23.05
CA ARG A 288 25.76 16.09 -22.05
C ARG A 288 25.16 16.05 -20.65
N THR A 289 24.33 17.02 -20.30
CA THR A 289 23.59 17.05 -19.03
C THR A 289 22.73 15.80 -18.86
N LEU A 290 22.00 15.40 -19.91
CA LEU A 290 21.19 14.17 -19.91
C LEU A 290 22.03 12.93 -19.60
N GLY A 291 23.13 12.75 -20.34
CA GLY A 291 23.98 11.59 -20.20
C GLY A 291 24.65 11.51 -18.82
N LEU A 292 25.19 12.63 -18.32
CA LEU A 292 25.80 12.69 -16.99
C LEU A 292 24.77 12.43 -15.88
N ALA A 293 23.57 13.01 -15.99
CA ALA A 293 22.50 12.81 -15.01
C ALA A 293 22.11 11.33 -14.92
N TRP A 294 21.94 10.64 -16.05
CA TRP A 294 21.61 9.22 -16.06
C TRP A 294 22.73 8.29 -15.58
N VAL A 295 23.97 8.54 -15.96
CA VAL A 295 25.11 7.75 -15.45
C VAL A 295 25.21 7.92 -13.93
N ALA A 296 25.18 9.16 -13.43
CA ALA A 296 25.26 9.42 -12.00
C ALA A 296 24.06 8.85 -11.23
N ALA A 297 22.84 9.01 -11.76
CA ALA A 297 21.64 8.41 -11.17
C ALA A 297 21.74 6.89 -11.13
N GLY A 298 22.18 6.25 -12.22
CA GLY A 298 22.29 4.80 -12.31
C GLY A 298 23.30 4.21 -11.31
N VAL A 299 24.44 4.87 -11.12
CA VAL A 299 25.42 4.49 -10.09
C VAL A 299 24.84 4.65 -8.69
N ALA A 300 24.18 5.77 -8.40
CA ALA A 300 23.54 6.00 -7.10
C ALA A 300 22.41 4.98 -6.82
N VAL A 301 21.59 4.66 -7.82
CA VAL A 301 20.56 3.62 -7.74
C VAL A 301 21.18 2.26 -7.45
N PHE A 302 22.25 1.90 -8.15
CA PHE A 302 22.93 0.62 -7.94
C PHE A 302 23.49 0.49 -6.52
N ALA A 303 24.06 1.57 -5.98
CA ALA A 303 24.60 1.59 -4.63
C ALA A 303 23.52 1.67 -3.53
N SER A 304 22.29 2.10 -3.86
CA SER A 304 21.23 2.36 -2.88
C SER A 304 20.87 1.16 -1.98
N PRO A 305 20.77 -0.10 -2.47
CA PRO A 305 20.46 -1.24 -1.60
C PRO A 305 21.57 -1.53 -0.59
N PHE A 306 22.84 -1.35 -0.99
CA PHE A 306 23.98 -1.55 -0.10
C PHE A 306 23.93 -0.54 1.05
N PHE A 307 23.80 0.76 0.74
CA PHE A 307 23.66 1.78 1.78
C PHE A 307 22.46 1.51 2.67
N PHE A 308 21.32 1.12 2.10
CA PHE A 308 20.13 0.80 2.88
C PHE A 308 20.38 -0.34 3.87
N VAL A 309 20.95 -1.46 3.42
CA VAL A 309 21.25 -2.62 4.29
C VAL A 309 22.30 -2.25 5.36
N SER A 310 23.33 -1.50 5.01
CA SER A 310 24.36 -1.05 5.96
C SER A 310 23.81 -0.08 7.00
N LEU A 311 23.04 0.93 6.59
CA LEU A 311 22.45 1.94 7.47
C LEU A 311 21.34 1.38 8.38
N THR A 312 20.83 0.19 8.07
CA THR A 312 19.81 -0.51 8.84
C THR A 312 20.38 -1.66 9.67
N ASP A 313 21.69 -1.85 9.76
CA ASP A 313 22.29 -2.98 10.50
C ASP A 313 21.76 -4.35 10.01
N GLY A 314 21.79 -4.55 8.68
CA GLY A 314 21.36 -5.79 8.05
C GLY A 314 19.85 -5.98 8.07
N LEU A 315 19.09 -4.96 7.65
CA LEU A 315 17.63 -4.92 7.67
C LEU A 315 17.03 -4.92 9.08
N GLY A 316 17.69 -4.27 10.02
CA GLY A 316 17.21 -4.00 11.35
C GLY A 316 15.95 -3.13 11.38
N TYR A 317 15.06 -3.42 12.32
CA TYR A 317 13.85 -2.64 12.51
C TYR A 317 14.30 -1.27 12.95
N LEU A 318 13.69 -0.24 12.37
CA LEU A 318 13.86 1.12 12.81
C LEU A 318 13.09 1.29 14.12
N GLN A 319 13.62 0.65 15.16
CA GLN A 319 13.08 0.62 16.50
C GLN A 319 13.56 1.85 17.29
N GLU A 320 12.80 2.19 18.33
CA GLU A 320 13.23 2.89 19.55
C GLU A 320 13.09 4.42 19.64
N GLY A 321 12.46 4.82 20.76
CA GLY A 321 12.76 5.99 21.59
C GLY A 321 12.34 7.36 21.04
N GLY A 322 11.66 8.16 21.85
CA GLY A 322 11.49 9.60 21.59
C GLY A 322 10.29 9.99 20.73
N GLY A 323 9.31 9.10 20.51
CA GLY A 323 8.03 9.42 19.88
C GLY A 323 8.04 9.48 18.34
N TRP A 324 6.91 9.93 17.79
CA TRP A 324 6.67 10.07 16.34
C TRP A 324 7.69 10.93 15.60
N THR A 325 8.14 12.03 16.20
CA THR A 325 9.07 12.98 15.58
C THR A 325 10.43 12.33 15.32
N THR A 326 10.96 11.59 16.29
CA THR A 326 12.22 10.84 16.16
C THR A 326 12.10 9.76 15.09
N TYR A 327 10.98 9.03 15.07
CA TYR A 327 10.71 8.03 14.05
C TYR A 327 10.69 8.64 12.64
N ALA A 328 9.96 9.76 12.45
CA ALA A 328 9.92 10.46 11.17
C ALA A 328 11.30 11.00 10.76
N ALA A 329 12.08 11.56 11.69
CA ALA A 329 13.44 12.03 11.43
C ALA A 329 14.37 10.90 10.97
N ARG A 330 14.27 9.71 11.58
CA ARG A 330 15.03 8.52 11.15
C ARG A 330 14.61 8.02 9.78
N MET A 331 13.32 8.04 9.45
CA MET A 331 12.87 7.73 8.08
C MET A 331 13.50 8.67 7.07
N VAL A 332 13.49 9.99 7.35
CA VAL A 332 14.13 10.98 6.48
C VAL A 332 15.64 10.72 6.39
N TRP A 333 16.32 10.48 7.51
CA TRP A 333 17.74 10.17 7.55
C TRP A 333 18.10 8.94 6.70
N LEU A 334 17.27 7.90 6.69
CA LEU A 334 17.48 6.72 5.86
C LEU A 334 17.15 6.97 4.39
N THR A 335 16.09 7.76 4.12
CA THR A 335 15.59 8.02 2.75
C THR A 335 16.48 8.98 1.97
N VAL A 336 17.14 9.93 2.64
CA VAL A 336 18.03 10.90 1.98
C VAL A 336 19.20 10.22 1.22
N PRO A 337 20.06 9.40 1.85
CA PRO A 337 21.19 8.77 1.16
C PRO A 337 20.77 7.67 0.19
N THR A 338 19.61 7.03 0.40
CA THR A 338 19.17 5.88 -0.40
C THR A 338 18.27 6.26 -1.57
N VAL A 339 17.47 7.31 -1.45
CA VAL A 339 16.44 7.70 -2.44
C VAL A 339 16.61 9.13 -2.94
N LEU A 340 16.88 10.11 -2.07
CA LEU A 340 16.87 11.52 -2.49
C LEU A 340 17.95 11.81 -3.54
N LEU A 341 19.18 11.37 -3.33
CA LEU A 341 20.29 11.58 -4.28
C LEU A 341 20.00 10.98 -5.67
N PRO A 342 19.67 9.68 -5.81
CA PRO A 342 19.36 9.13 -7.13
C PRO A 342 18.15 9.81 -7.77
N MET A 343 17.14 10.24 -6.99
CA MET A 343 15.97 10.93 -7.52
C MET A 343 16.23 12.38 -7.93
N LEU A 344 17.12 13.08 -7.25
CA LEU A 344 17.59 14.39 -7.66
C LEU A 344 18.28 14.30 -9.02
N LEU A 345 19.15 13.31 -9.22
CA LEU A 345 19.85 13.13 -10.49
C LEU A 345 18.90 12.66 -11.61
N ALA A 346 18.03 11.68 -11.33
CA ALA A 346 17.05 11.19 -12.29
C ALA A 346 15.98 12.24 -12.65
N GLY A 347 15.62 13.12 -11.71
CA GLY A 347 14.65 14.21 -11.91
C GLY A 347 15.09 15.24 -12.95
N MET A 348 16.39 15.31 -13.28
CA MET A 348 16.91 16.18 -14.34
C MET A 348 16.51 15.73 -15.75
N VAL A 349 16.18 14.45 -15.92
CA VAL A 349 16.10 13.79 -17.24
C VAL A 349 14.96 14.34 -18.08
N LEU A 350 13.74 14.39 -17.53
CA LEU A 350 12.56 14.80 -18.28
C LEU A 350 12.64 16.27 -18.76
N PRO A 351 13.03 17.26 -17.93
CA PRO A 351 13.23 18.64 -18.40
C PRO A 351 14.30 18.78 -19.48
N VAL A 352 15.38 17.99 -19.40
CA VAL A 352 16.43 18.01 -20.43
C VAL A 352 15.95 17.37 -21.73
N LEU A 353 15.18 16.28 -21.68
CA LEU A 353 14.54 15.69 -22.86
C LEU A 353 13.56 16.67 -23.52
N LEU A 354 12.82 17.44 -22.71
CA LEU A 354 11.92 18.51 -23.20
C LEU A 354 12.69 19.62 -23.93
N GLU A 355 13.85 20.03 -23.42
CA GLU A 355 14.71 21.01 -24.10
C GLU A 355 15.20 20.48 -25.45
N LEU A 356 15.69 19.23 -25.47
CA LEU A 356 16.17 18.58 -26.70
C LEU A 356 15.06 18.39 -27.74
N ALA A 357 13.83 18.07 -27.29
CA ALA A 357 12.66 17.95 -28.15
C ALA A 357 12.21 19.31 -28.68
N GLY A 358 12.21 20.36 -27.84
CA GLY A 358 11.87 21.72 -28.23
C GLY A 358 12.84 22.35 -29.22
N GLY A 359 14.13 21.97 -29.16
CA GLY A 359 15.16 22.42 -30.09
C GLY A 359 15.01 21.90 -31.53
N ARG A 360 14.13 20.92 -31.80
CA ARG A 360 13.94 20.34 -33.15
C ARG A 360 13.14 21.22 -34.13
N GLY A 361 12.52 22.30 -33.65
CA GLY A 361 11.79 23.29 -34.47
C GLY A 361 10.50 22.76 -35.14
N GLY A 362 9.57 23.65 -35.47
CA GLY A 362 8.44 23.39 -36.38
C GLY A 362 7.10 22.94 -35.78
N ALA A 363 7.05 22.42 -34.55
CA ALA A 363 5.78 22.01 -33.91
C ALA A 363 5.40 22.93 -32.73
N PRO A 364 4.09 23.18 -32.49
CA PRO A 364 3.64 23.90 -31.30
C PRO A 364 4.16 23.25 -30.00
N ALA A 365 4.55 24.08 -29.03
CA ALA A 365 5.10 23.62 -27.75
C ALA A 365 4.23 22.55 -27.07
N GLY A 366 2.91 22.73 -27.08
CA GLY A 366 1.98 21.77 -26.48
C GLY A 366 1.96 20.41 -27.17
N ARG A 367 2.15 20.36 -28.50
CA ARG A 367 2.27 19.08 -29.23
C ARG A 367 3.53 18.35 -28.81
N THR A 368 4.65 19.06 -28.70
CA THR A 368 5.94 18.49 -28.27
C THR A 368 5.90 17.97 -26.82
N LEU A 369 5.32 18.77 -25.91
CA LEU A 369 5.07 18.35 -24.52
C LEU A 369 4.17 17.12 -24.48
N GLY A 370 3.06 17.15 -25.22
CA GLY A 370 2.04 16.10 -25.22
C GLY A 370 2.56 14.72 -25.56
N TRP A 371 3.27 14.57 -26.70
CA TRP A 371 3.77 13.24 -27.07
C TRP A 371 4.91 12.76 -26.16
N LEU A 372 5.80 13.65 -25.70
CA LEU A 372 6.91 13.25 -24.84
C LEU A 372 6.44 12.83 -23.45
N LEU A 373 5.51 13.60 -22.85
CA LEU A 373 4.88 13.25 -21.59
C LEU A 373 4.03 11.97 -21.75
N ALA A 374 3.26 11.83 -22.82
CA ALA A 374 2.52 10.61 -23.09
C ALA A 374 3.41 9.37 -23.14
N THR A 375 4.55 9.44 -23.84
CA THR A 375 5.49 8.31 -23.90
C THR A 375 6.14 8.05 -22.55
N ASN A 376 6.52 9.10 -21.81
CA ASN A 376 7.04 8.96 -20.45
C ASN A 376 6.04 8.28 -19.53
N THR A 377 4.79 8.73 -19.53
CA THR A 377 3.72 8.19 -18.69
C THR A 377 3.29 6.79 -19.14
N ALA A 378 3.33 6.46 -20.42
CA ALA A 378 3.17 5.07 -20.88
C ALA A 378 4.28 4.17 -20.30
N GLY A 379 5.52 4.69 -20.25
CA GLY A 379 6.63 4.07 -19.55
C GLY A 379 6.31 3.82 -18.07
N VAL A 380 5.77 4.82 -17.36
CA VAL A 380 5.32 4.70 -15.97
C VAL A 380 4.39 3.50 -15.77
N VAL A 381 3.37 3.36 -16.63
CA VAL A 381 2.41 2.23 -16.59
C VAL A 381 3.11 0.88 -16.76
N VAL A 382 4.03 0.77 -17.73
CA VAL A 382 4.79 -0.48 -17.94
C VAL A 382 5.70 -0.77 -16.75
N GLY A 383 6.36 0.25 -16.21
CA GLY A 383 7.27 0.13 -15.07
C GLY A 383 6.56 -0.30 -13.78
N SER A 384 5.41 0.30 -13.47
CA SER A 384 4.61 -0.04 -12.28
C SER A 384 4.10 -1.49 -12.33
N LEU A 385 3.56 -1.92 -13.47
CA LEU A 385 3.07 -3.29 -13.65
C LEU A 385 4.23 -4.30 -13.60
N ALA A 386 5.35 -4.00 -14.27
CA ALA A 386 6.52 -4.87 -14.24
C ALA A 386 7.05 -5.04 -12.81
N ALA A 387 7.20 -3.96 -12.05
CA ALA A 387 7.72 -4.02 -10.69
C ALA A 387 6.77 -4.65 -9.66
N ALA A 388 5.46 -4.62 -9.90
CA ALA A 388 4.50 -5.25 -9.01
C ALA A 388 4.29 -6.74 -9.30
N PHE A 389 4.23 -7.14 -10.58
CA PHE A 389 3.80 -8.48 -10.97
C PHE A 389 4.93 -9.37 -11.52
N ILE A 390 5.93 -8.79 -12.18
CA ILE A 390 6.93 -9.56 -12.94
C ILE A 390 8.26 -9.61 -12.17
N LEU A 391 8.88 -8.47 -11.95
CA LEU A 391 10.25 -8.38 -11.44
C LEU A 391 10.48 -9.10 -10.09
N PRO A 392 9.57 -9.00 -9.09
CA PRO A 392 9.79 -9.67 -7.80
C PRO A 392 9.85 -11.20 -7.90
N ARG A 393 9.02 -11.79 -8.77
CA ARG A 393 8.94 -13.25 -8.92
C ARG A 393 10.18 -13.83 -9.62
N TRP A 394 10.72 -13.12 -10.61
CA TRP A 394 11.79 -13.63 -11.48
C TRP A 394 13.19 -13.17 -11.08
N LEU A 395 13.32 -11.92 -10.63
CA LEU A 395 14.62 -11.32 -10.30
C LEU A 395 14.79 -11.10 -8.80
N GLY A 396 13.69 -10.92 -8.08
CA GLY A 396 13.71 -10.47 -6.68
C GLY A 396 14.03 -8.98 -6.55
N LEU A 397 13.90 -8.46 -5.33
CA LEU A 397 13.95 -7.03 -5.03
C LEU A 397 15.30 -6.39 -5.38
N TRP A 398 16.40 -6.95 -4.87
CA TRP A 398 17.72 -6.33 -4.99
C TRP A 398 18.24 -6.30 -6.42
N VAL A 399 18.05 -7.40 -7.16
CA VAL A 399 18.46 -7.50 -8.56
C VAL A 399 17.64 -6.55 -9.44
N SER A 400 16.36 -6.35 -9.14
CA SER A 400 15.49 -5.41 -9.87
C SER A 400 15.98 -3.97 -9.75
N ILE A 401 16.36 -3.52 -8.54
CA ILE A 401 16.93 -2.18 -8.32
C ILE A 401 18.29 -2.05 -9.04
N ALA A 402 19.15 -3.06 -8.90
CA ALA A 402 20.46 -3.06 -9.58
C ALA A 402 20.32 -2.99 -11.10
N LEU A 403 19.41 -3.77 -11.69
CA LEU A 403 19.13 -3.77 -13.13
C LEU A 403 18.64 -2.41 -13.61
N ALA A 404 17.74 -1.76 -12.85
CA ALA A 404 17.29 -0.41 -13.16
C ALA A 404 18.47 0.58 -13.21
N GLY A 405 19.39 0.49 -12.24
CA GLY A 405 20.63 1.28 -12.23
C GLY A 405 21.53 1.04 -13.46
N ILE A 406 21.72 -0.23 -13.84
CA ILE A 406 22.51 -0.60 -15.04
C ILE A 406 21.88 -0.01 -16.30
N VAL A 407 20.56 -0.12 -16.45
CA VAL A 407 19.83 0.43 -17.60
C VAL A 407 19.98 1.95 -17.68
N MET A 408 19.94 2.66 -16.54
CA MET A 408 20.23 4.11 -16.51
C MET A 408 21.66 4.42 -16.97
N VAL A 409 22.68 3.69 -16.49
CA VAL A 409 24.07 3.91 -16.90
C VAL A 409 24.24 3.67 -18.40
N MET A 410 23.71 2.56 -18.92
CA MET A 410 23.76 2.25 -20.35
C MET A 410 23.14 3.35 -21.19
N ALA A 411 21.95 3.80 -20.79
CA ALA A 411 21.20 4.79 -21.52
C ALA A 411 21.87 6.18 -21.45
N GLY A 412 22.52 6.50 -20.33
CA GLY A 412 23.32 7.71 -20.14
C GLY A 412 24.57 7.73 -21.03
N GLU A 413 25.30 6.62 -21.10
CA GLU A 413 26.49 6.49 -21.95
C GLU A 413 26.17 6.59 -23.45
N LEU A 414 25.03 6.03 -23.88
CA LEU A 414 24.53 6.21 -25.25
C LEU A 414 24.23 7.70 -25.55
N CYS A 415 23.77 8.47 -24.57
CA CYS A 415 23.55 9.91 -24.72
C CYS A 415 24.86 10.69 -24.81
N LEU A 416 25.91 10.29 -24.09
CA LEU A 416 27.20 10.96 -24.09
C LEU A 416 28.02 10.76 -25.38
N GLY A 417 27.69 9.76 -26.22
CA GLY A 417 28.60 9.24 -27.26
C GLY A 417 28.42 9.68 -28.71
N GLU A 418 29.56 9.86 -29.38
CA GLU A 418 29.70 9.79 -30.84
C GLU A 418 29.87 8.32 -31.27
N TRP A 419 29.21 7.93 -32.36
CA TRP A 419 29.21 6.55 -32.88
C TRP A 419 30.62 5.96 -33.05
N ARG A 420 31.62 6.79 -33.37
CA ARG A 420 33.00 6.39 -33.61
C ARG A 420 33.73 5.86 -32.36
N ARG A 421 33.29 6.21 -31.14
CA ARG A 421 33.87 5.72 -29.86
C ARG A 421 33.00 4.69 -29.14
N ARG A 422 32.04 4.06 -29.84
CA ARG A 422 31.07 3.13 -29.24
C ARG A 422 31.72 1.94 -28.54
N LYS A 423 32.79 1.35 -29.10
CA LYS A 423 33.51 0.21 -28.49
C LYS A 423 34.12 0.56 -27.13
N LEU A 424 34.84 1.68 -27.04
CA LEU A 424 35.45 2.15 -25.78
C LEU A 424 34.40 2.44 -24.69
N ARG A 425 33.26 3.02 -25.08
CA ARG A 425 32.17 3.31 -24.14
C ARG A 425 31.47 2.06 -23.64
N LEU A 426 31.30 1.05 -24.49
CA LEU A 426 30.83 -0.26 -24.04
C LEU A 426 31.80 -0.85 -23.01
N VAL A 427 33.11 -0.74 -23.21
CA VAL A 427 34.11 -1.16 -22.21
C VAL A 427 33.92 -0.40 -20.89
N VAL A 428 33.70 0.92 -20.93
CA VAL A 428 33.42 1.72 -19.71
C VAL A 428 32.14 1.26 -19.02
N VAL A 429 31.06 1.02 -19.76
CA VAL A 429 29.80 0.47 -19.21
C VAL A 429 30.06 -0.89 -18.56
N PHE A 430 30.71 -1.82 -19.25
CA PHE A 430 31.02 -3.15 -18.72
C PHE A 430 31.93 -3.07 -17.49
N ALA A 431 32.90 -2.16 -17.47
CA ALA A 431 33.76 -1.92 -16.32
C ALA A 431 32.97 -1.35 -15.14
N LEU A 432 32.12 -0.33 -15.36
CA LEU A 432 31.29 0.24 -14.30
C LEU A 432 30.32 -0.80 -13.74
N VAL A 433 29.66 -1.57 -14.60
CA VAL A 433 28.74 -2.64 -14.19
C VAL A 433 29.51 -3.74 -13.44
N GLY A 434 30.64 -4.20 -13.98
CA GLY A 434 31.49 -5.23 -13.38
C GLY A 434 32.03 -4.83 -12.01
N ILE A 435 32.60 -3.62 -11.90
CA ILE A 435 33.04 -3.03 -10.62
C ILE A 435 31.86 -2.93 -9.66
N SER A 436 30.70 -2.46 -10.11
CA SER A 436 29.52 -2.34 -9.24
C SER A 436 29.07 -3.70 -8.70
N PHE A 437 28.99 -4.73 -9.54
CA PHE A 437 28.67 -6.10 -9.10
C PHE A 437 29.73 -6.66 -8.15
N PHE A 438 31.01 -6.38 -8.41
CA PHE A 438 32.11 -6.83 -7.56
C PHE A 438 32.10 -6.16 -6.17
N VAL A 439 31.83 -4.85 -6.13
CA VAL A 439 31.85 -4.03 -4.90
C VAL A 439 30.58 -4.27 -4.06
N PHE A 440 29.40 -4.12 -4.65
CA PHE A 440 28.14 -4.10 -3.88
C PHE A 440 27.43 -5.45 -3.81
N LYS A 441 27.77 -6.40 -4.69
CA LYS A 441 27.25 -7.79 -4.70
C LYS A 441 25.74 -7.89 -4.42
N PRO A 442 24.87 -7.26 -5.24
CA PRO A 442 23.44 -7.13 -4.95
C PRO A 442 22.71 -8.48 -4.74
N ALA A 443 23.15 -9.54 -5.42
CA ALA A 443 22.61 -10.89 -5.25
C ALA A 443 22.94 -11.54 -3.90
N LYS A 444 23.92 -11.03 -3.15
CA LYS A 444 24.31 -11.51 -1.81
C LYS A 444 23.71 -10.67 -0.68
N LEU A 445 22.98 -9.60 -0.99
CA LEU A 445 22.31 -8.81 0.03
C LEU A 445 21.22 -9.64 0.71
N PRO A 446 21.05 -9.51 2.05
CA PRO A 446 20.08 -10.30 2.78
C PRO A 446 18.67 -10.03 2.26
N ARG A 447 17.89 -11.09 2.04
CA ARG A 447 16.46 -11.01 1.65
C ARG A 447 15.55 -10.91 2.87
N THR A 448 16.05 -11.30 4.03
CA THR A 448 15.38 -11.24 5.33
C THR A 448 16.45 -11.14 6.41
N ARG A 449 16.15 -10.53 7.55
CA ARG A 449 17.04 -10.51 8.70
C ARG A 449 16.96 -11.84 9.43
N VAL A 450 18.12 -12.44 9.64
CA VAL A 450 18.31 -13.68 10.42
C VAL A 450 19.26 -13.35 11.56
N ARG A 451 18.84 -13.56 12.80
CA ARG A 451 19.67 -13.29 13.98
C ARG A 451 20.49 -14.54 14.33
N GLU A 452 21.50 -14.84 13.52
CA GLU A 452 22.38 -16.01 13.73
C GLU A 452 23.05 -15.97 15.12
N SER A 453 23.41 -14.78 15.61
CA SER A 453 23.94 -14.56 16.97
C SER A 453 22.98 -14.99 18.09
N ARG A 454 21.68 -15.10 17.81
CA ARG A 454 20.66 -15.64 18.73
C ARG A 454 20.26 -17.08 18.41
N GLY A 455 20.96 -17.73 17.49
CA GLY A 455 20.67 -19.08 17.02
C GLY A 455 19.52 -19.19 16.03
N GLU A 456 19.10 -18.08 15.40
CA GLU A 456 18.14 -18.15 14.29
C GLU A 456 18.81 -18.73 13.03
N LYS A 457 18.13 -19.67 12.37
CA LYS A 457 18.49 -20.24 11.08
C LYS A 457 17.37 -19.99 10.08
N LEU A 458 17.74 -19.72 8.83
CA LEU A 458 16.78 -19.55 7.74
C LEU A 458 16.45 -20.90 7.11
N LEU A 459 15.17 -21.28 7.09
CA LEU A 459 14.71 -22.52 6.46
C LEU A 459 14.23 -22.31 5.03
N ALA A 460 13.47 -21.23 4.79
CA ALA A 460 12.92 -20.92 3.47
C ALA A 460 12.70 -19.41 3.30
N VAL A 461 12.77 -18.95 2.05
CA VAL A 461 12.40 -17.59 1.64
C VAL A 461 11.72 -17.63 0.28
N ALA A 462 10.56 -17.01 0.18
CA ALA A 462 9.86 -16.76 -1.07
C ALA A 462 9.66 -15.26 -1.28
N GLU A 463 9.92 -14.78 -2.49
CA GLU A 463 9.62 -13.40 -2.90
C GLU A 463 8.48 -13.40 -3.90
N GLY A 464 7.40 -12.72 -3.52
CA GLY A 464 6.18 -12.62 -4.28
C GLY A 464 5.86 -11.21 -4.73
N SER A 465 4.73 -11.07 -5.40
CA SER A 465 4.13 -9.77 -5.69
C SER A 465 3.58 -9.09 -4.41
N HIS A 466 3.26 -9.87 -3.38
CA HIS A 466 2.64 -9.41 -2.13
C HIS A 466 3.64 -9.07 -1.01
N GLY A 467 4.87 -9.58 -1.08
CA GLY A 467 5.90 -9.33 -0.06
C GLY A 467 7.02 -10.35 -0.09
N ILE A 468 7.87 -10.34 0.95
CA ILE A 468 8.90 -11.35 1.19
C ILE A 468 8.47 -12.22 2.37
N VAL A 469 8.25 -13.51 2.13
CA VAL A 469 7.90 -14.48 3.16
C VAL A 469 9.14 -15.28 3.54
N SER A 470 9.43 -15.39 4.83
CA SER A 470 10.54 -16.20 5.32
C SER A 470 10.13 -17.10 6.48
N VAL A 471 10.69 -18.31 6.51
CA VAL A 471 10.56 -19.26 7.61
C VAL A 471 11.90 -19.33 8.32
N VAL A 472 11.91 -18.98 9.60
CA VAL A 472 13.11 -19.07 10.45
C VAL A 472 12.89 -20.06 11.56
N GLU A 473 13.95 -20.77 11.93
CA GLU A 473 13.99 -21.68 13.07
C GLU A 473 14.91 -21.12 14.15
N SER A 474 14.48 -21.22 15.40
CA SER A 474 15.31 -20.86 16.56
C SER A 474 14.96 -21.80 17.70
N ARG A 475 15.97 -22.48 18.26
CA ARG A 475 15.81 -23.42 19.39
C ARG A 475 14.71 -24.47 19.13
N GLY A 476 14.66 -25.01 17.91
CA GLY A 476 13.66 -26.00 17.49
C GLY A 476 12.25 -25.44 17.20
N SER A 477 12.03 -24.13 17.37
CA SER A 477 10.76 -23.47 17.05
C SER A 477 10.83 -22.72 15.72
N ARG A 478 9.84 -22.95 14.87
CA ARG A 478 9.69 -22.28 13.56
C ARG A 478 8.79 -21.06 13.69
N ARG A 479 9.12 -19.99 12.96
CA ARG A 479 8.31 -18.77 12.85
C ARG A 479 8.18 -18.38 11.39
N LEU A 480 6.98 -17.94 11.02
CA LEU A 480 6.67 -17.40 9.71
C LEU A 480 6.71 -15.87 9.76
N LYS A 481 7.49 -15.26 8.88
CA LYS A 481 7.66 -13.81 8.78
C LYS A 481 7.19 -13.30 7.42
N LEU A 482 6.54 -12.14 7.41
CA LEU A 482 6.26 -11.34 6.22
C LEU A 482 7.01 -10.00 6.32
N ASP A 483 7.71 -9.64 5.25
CA ASP A 483 8.54 -8.44 5.17
C ASP A 483 9.43 -8.25 6.42
N ASN A 484 10.05 -9.37 6.82
CA ASN A 484 11.05 -9.49 7.88
C ASN A 484 10.52 -9.33 9.33
N TYR A 485 9.64 -8.37 9.60
CA TYR A 485 9.23 -8.02 10.97
C TYR A 485 7.87 -8.55 11.38
N TYR A 486 6.94 -8.69 10.45
CA TYR A 486 5.62 -9.16 10.79
C TYR A 486 5.64 -10.67 11.01
N ILE A 487 5.40 -11.11 12.24
CA ILE A 487 5.36 -12.52 12.59
C ILE A 487 3.91 -12.99 12.49
N LEU A 488 3.68 -13.95 11.60
CA LEU A 488 2.36 -14.53 11.28
C LEU A 488 2.00 -15.74 12.16
N GLY A 489 2.84 -16.07 13.13
CA GLY A 489 2.69 -17.21 14.04
C GLY A 489 3.96 -18.06 14.15
N GLY A 490 3.92 -19.06 15.02
CA GLY A 490 5.06 -19.95 15.25
C GLY A 490 4.71 -21.27 15.94
N SER A 491 5.59 -22.26 15.82
CA SER A 491 5.34 -23.59 16.37
C SER A 491 5.38 -23.65 17.90
N VAL A 492 6.01 -22.67 18.57
CA VAL A 492 6.01 -22.58 20.04
C VAL A 492 4.65 -22.17 20.59
N SER A 493 3.90 -21.34 19.87
CA SER A 493 2.57 -20.85 20.23
C SER A 493 1.46 -21.78 19.76
N THR A 494 1.77 -23.05 19.43
CA THR A 494 0.79 -24.00 18.87
C THR A 494 -0.45 -24.13 19.76
N GLY A 495 -0.28 -24.29 21.08
CA GLY A 495 -1.41 -24.40 22.01
C GLY A 495 -2.31 -23.16 22.01
N ASP A 496 -1.70 -21.97 22.14
CA ASP A 496 -2.41 -20.69 22.17
C ASP A 496 -3.09 -20.39 20.81
N GLU A 497 -2.41 -20.62 19.68
CA GLU A 497 -2.98 -20.45 18.34
C GLU A 497 -4.12 -21.46 18.07
N ARG A 498 -4.05 -22.70 18.58
CA ARG A 498 -5.17 -23.64 18.47
C ARG A 498 -6.35 -23.23 19.36
N MET A 499 -6.08 -22.66 20.55
CA MET A 499 -7.12 -22.13 21.43
C MET A 499 -7.97 -21.08 20.70
N GLN A 500 -7.37 -20.33 19.78
CA GLN A 500 -8.06 -19.32 18.98
C GLN A 500 -9.22 -19.87 18.14
N THR A 501 -9.18 -21.16 17.82
CA THR A 501 -10.25 -21.90 17.15
C THR A 501 -11.16 -22.61 18.14
N HIS A 502 -10.60 -23.20 19.20
CA HIS A 502 -11.38 -23.94 20.17
C HIS A 502 -12.45 -23.07 20.83
N ILE A 503 -12.11 -21.85 21.27
CA ILE A 503 -13.09 -20.96 21.92
C ILE A 503 -14.33 -20.74 21.03
N PRO A 504 -14.24 -20.18 19.82
CA PRO A 504 -15.44 -19.90 19.04
C PRO A 504 -16.19 -21.16 18.59
N LEU A 505 -15.51 -22.27 18.26
CA LEU A 505 -16.18 -23.51 17.83
C LEU A 505 -16.89 -24.22 18.99
N LEU A 506 -16.32 -24.16 20.21
CA LEU A 506 -16.95 -24.71 21.42
C LEU A 506 -18.10 -23.84 21.93
N LEU A 507 -18.27 -22.61 21.44
CA LEU A 507 -19.42 -21.77 21.74
C LEU A 507 -20.59 -22.05 20.80
N HIS A 508 -20.33 -22.32 19.52
CA HIS A 508 -21.37 -22.60 18.52
C HIS A 508 -21.95 -24.02 18.62
N PRO A 509 -23.28 -24.22 18.73
CA PRO A 509 -23.89 -25.52 19.08
C PRO A 509 -23.55 -26.67 18.11
N ALA A 510 -23.44 -26.38 16.81
CA ALA A 510 -23.09 -27.37 15.78
C ALA A 510 -22.34 -26.71 14.60
N PRO A 511 -21.03 -26.42 14.73
CA PRO A 511 -20.28 -25.72 13.69
C PRO A 511 -19.94 -26.68 12.54
N LYS A 512 -20.49 -26.45 11.34
CA LYS A 512 -20.24 -27.29 10.15
C LYS A 512 -19.38 -26.57 9.11
N ARG A 513 -19.70 -25.32 8.82
CA ARG A 513 -18.99 -24.46 7.85
C ARG A 513 -18.30 -23.32 8.59
N VAL A 514 -16.98 -23.33 8.57
CA VAL A 514 -16.18 -22.34 9.30
C VAL A 514 -15.26 -21.58 8.35
N ALA A 515 -15.09 -20.29 8.59
CA ALA A 515 -14.17 -19.44 7.84
C ALA A 515 -13.11 -18.80 8.75
N PHE A 516 -11.87 -18.76 8.28
CA PHE A 516 -10.74 -18.09 8.89
C PHE A 516 -10.28 -16.94 8.00
N LEU A 517 -10.33 -15.72 8.54
CA LEU A 517 -9.90 -14.50 7.86
C LEU A 517 -8.42 -14.28 8.18
N GLY A 518 -7.55 -14.76 7.29
CA GLY A 518 -6.14 -15.01 7.54
C GLY A 518 -5.86 -16.52 7.61
N PHE A 519 -4.70 -16.96 7.10
CA PHE A 519 -4.25 -18.34 7.28
C PHE A 519 -2.93 -18.43 8.04
N GLY A 520 -1.98 -17.51 7.80
CA GLY A 520 -0.71 -17.48 8.54
C GLY A 520 0.04 -18.81 8.51
N THR A 521 0.35 -19.37 9.68
CA THR A 521 0.96 -20.72 9.85
C THR A 521 -0.01 -21.88 9.56
N GLY A 522 -1.30 -21.58 9.48
CA GLY A 522 -2.40 -22.53 9.41
C GLY A 522 -2.74 -23.19 10.73
N ILE A 523 -2.05 -22.87 11.84
CA ILE A 523 -2.24 -23.55 13.13
C ILE A 523 -3.67 -23.32 13.67
N THR A 524 -4.12 -22.07 13.68
CA THR A 524 -5.47 -21.68 14.07
C THR A 524 -6.50 -22.44 13.22
N ALA A 525 -6.48 -22.26 11.90
CA ALA A 525 -7.42 -22.92 10.99
C ALA A 525 -7.36 -24.46 11.06
N GLY A 526 -6.17 -25.03 11.21
CA GLY A 526 -5.94 -26.46 11.30
C GLY A 526 -6.56 -27.11 12.54
N ALA A 527 -6.64 -26.38 13.65
CA ALA A 527 -7.31 -26.83 14.87
C ALA A 527 -8.79 -27.19 14.65
N ALA A 528 -9.44 -26.58 13.64
CA ALA A 528 -10.83 -26.89 13.31
C ALA A 528 -10.99 -28.36 12.88
N LEU A 529 -9.94 -29.03 12.40
CA LEU A 529 -9.97 -30.46 12.07
C LEU A 529 -10.26 -31.36 13.28
N LEU A 530 -10.04 -30.87 14.51
CA LEU A 530 -10.37 -31.56 15.76
C LEU A 530 -11.86 -31.48 16.14
N HIS A 531 -12.61 -30.62 15.44
CA HIS A 531 -14.05 -30.39 15.65
C HIS A 531 -14.88 -31.13 14.57
N PRO A 532 -16.18 -31.32 14.79
CA PRO A 532 -17.10 -31.95 13.82
C PRO A 532 -17.46 -31.01 12.65
N VAL A 533 -16.47 -30.28 12.12
CA VAL A 533 -16.64 -29.41 10.95
C VAL A 533 -16.59 -30.21 9.64
N GLU A 534 -17.46 -29.82 8.72
CA GLU A 534 -17.57 -30.42 7.38
C GLU A 534 -16.67 -29.68 6.38
N ARG A 535 -16.61 -28.34 6.45
CA ARG A 535 -15.80 -27.48 5.56
C ARG A 535 -15.13 -26.36 6.33
N ILE A 536 -13.83 -26.21 6.10
CA ILE A 536 -12.98 -25.14 6.65
C ILE A 536 -12.52 -24.28 5.48
N THR A 537 -12.78 -22.97 5.54
CA THR A 537 -12.33 -22.02 4.51
C THR A 537 -11.24 -21.13 5.11
N GLY A 538 -10.00 -21.28 4.65
CA GLY A 538 -8.89 -20.39 5.01
C GLY A 538 -8.70 -19.33 3.94
N ILE A 539 -8.82 -18.05 4.30
CA ILE A 539 -8.72 -16.95 3.34
C ILE A 539 -7.43 -16.17 3.62
N GLU A 540 -6.47 -16.23 2.71
CA GLU A 540 -5.14 -15.63 2.88
C GLU A 540 -4.78 -14.76 1.69
N ILE A 541 -4.39 -13.51 1.95
CA ILE A 541 -4.11 -12.56 0.88
C ILE A 541 -2.74 -12.79 0.23
N VAL A 542 -1.79 -13.42 0.94
CA VAL A 542 -0.43 -13.66 0.47
C VAL A 542 -0.23 -15.12 0.04
N PRO A 543 -0.09 -15.42 -1.27
CA PRO A 543 0.06 -16.80 -1.74
C PRO A 543 1.31 -17.50 -1.18
N GLU A 544 2.41 -16.76 -1.00
CA GLU A 544 3.65 -17.30 -0.44
C GLU A 544 3.49 -17.74 1.04
N VAL A 545 2.57 -17.13 1.80
CA VAL A 545 2.24 -17.55 3.18
C VAL A 545 1.56 -18.91 3.16
N VAL A 546 0.59 -19.10 2.26
CA VAL A 546 -0.12 -20.37 2.10
C VAL A 546 0.85 -21.52 1.78
N GLN A 547 1.79 -21.28 0.85
CA GLN A 547 2.80 -22.28 0.50
C GLN A 547 3.72 -22.60 1.69
N ALA A 548 4.22 -21.58 2.39
CA ALA A 548 5.09 -21.78 3.54
C ALA A 548 4.41 -22.53 4.69
N ALA A 549 3.11 -22.28 4.92
CA ALA A 549 2.30 -23.00 5.91
C ALA A 549 2.18 -24.50 5.59
N LYS A 550 1.96 -24.84 4.32
CA LYS A 550 1.89 -26.24 3.84
C LYS A 550 3.23 -26.95 4.03
N ASP A 551 4.31 -26.32 3.60
CA ASP A 551 5.63 -26.96 3.51
C ASP A 551 6.33 -27.06 4.86
N HIS A 552 6.12 -26.10 5.77
CA HIS A 552 6.92 -25.98 6.99
C HIS A 552 6.15 -26.09 8.31
N PHE A 553 4.81 -26.05 8.28
CA PHE A 553 3.96 -26.05 9.48
C PHE A 553 2.96 -27.22 9.53
N ALA A 554 3.09 -28.23 8.66
CA ALA A 554 2.19 -29.40 8.60
C ALA A 554 1.94 -30.09 9.96
N GLY A 555 2.97 -30.24 10.79
CA GLY A 555 2.83 -30.80 12.14
C GLY A 555 1.99 -29.91 13.07
N PRO A 556 2.43 -28.67 13.35
CA PRO A 556 1.68 -27.69 14.15
C PRO A 556 0.27 -27.39 13.65
N ASN A 557 0.00 -27.44 12.34
CA ASN A 557 -1.33 -27.18 11.78
C ASN A 557 -2.18 -28.44 11.50
N LEU A 558 -1.77 -29.61 12.00
CA LEU A 558 -2.51 -30.88 11.85
C LEU A 558 -2.75 -31.29 10.39
N GLY A 559 -1.85 -30.91 9.48
CA GLY A 559 -1.99 -31.13 8.05
C GLY A 559 -3.08 -30.28 7.39
N GLY A 560 -3.53 -29.20 8.05
CA GLY A 560 -4.61 -28.34 7.59
C GLY A 560 -4.41 -27.84 6.16
N GLY A 561 -3.18 -27.49 5.78
CA GLY A 561 -2.88 -27.00 4.43
C GLY A 561 -3.10 -28.02 3.29
N GLY A 562 -3.22 -29.31 3.58
CA GLY A 562 -3.42 -30.37 2.59
C GLY A 562 -4.68 -31.22 2.82
N SER A 563 -5.51 -30.88 3.80
CA SER A 563 -6.71 -31.64 4.14
C SER A 563 -7.82 -31.42 3.09
N PRO A 564 -8.56 -32.46 2.67
CA PRO A 564 -9.70 -32.29 1.76
C PRO A 564 -10.87 -31.50 2.37
N ARG A 565 -10.89 -31.33 3.71
CA ARG A 565 -11.87 -30.47 4.41
C ARG A 565 -11.48 -28.99 4.39
N VAL A 566 -10.26 -28.66 3.99
CA VAL A 566 -9.74 -27.29 4.02
C VAL A 566 -9.66 -26.74 2.60
N GLU A 567 -10.45 -25.72 2.33
CA GLU A 567 -10.38 -24.91 1.12
C GLU A 567 -9.57 -23.66 1.41
N LEU A 568 -8.55 -23.41 0.59
CA LEU A 568 -7.69 -22.24 0.71
C LEU A 568 -7.98 -21.26 -0.43
N ILE A 569 -8.39 -20.05 -0.07
CA ILE A 569 -8.74 -18.99 -1.02
C ILE A 569 -7.68 -17.90 -0.93
N VAL A 570 -6.98 -17.63 -2.03
CA VAL A 570 -5.99 -16.55 -2.11
C VAL A 570 -6.65 -15.25 -2.57
N GLU A 571 -7.24 -14.52 -1.64
CA GLU A 571 -7.93 -13.24 -1.90
C GLU A 571 -8.09 -12.44 -0.59
N ASP A 572 -8.45 -11.15 -0.68
CA ASP A 572 -8.80 -10.35 0.49
C ASP A 572 -10.07 -10.89 1.18
N ALA A 573 -9.99 -11.15 2.48
CA ALA A 573 -11.10 -11.68 3.27
C ALA A 573 -12.39 -10.85 3.18
N ARG A 574 -12.28 -9.51 3.10
CA ARG A 574 -13.45 -8.63 2.98
C ARG A 574 -14.20 -8.85 1.68
N ASN A 575 -13.44 -9.09 0.61
CA ASN A 575 -13.99 -9.36 -0.70
C ASN A 575 -14.73 -10.69 -0.71
N VAL A 576 -14.15 -11.75 -0.14
CA VAL A 576 -14.78 -13.07 -0.04
C VAL A 576 -16.07 -13.01 0.77
N LEU A 577 -16.07 -12.34 1.93
CA LEU A 577 -17.27 -12.18 2.75
C LEU A 577 -18.39 -11.41 2.04
N ARG A 578 -18.03 -10.41 1.22
CA ARG A 578 -19.01 -9.61 0.45
C ARG A 578 -19.54 -10.33 -0.80
N ALA A 579 -18.74 -11.20 -1.41
CA ALA A 579 -18.97 -11.69 -2.77
C ALA A 579 -19.38 -13.16 -2.86
N SER A 580 -18.94 -14.01 -1.93
CA SER A 580 -19.12 -15.46 -2.05
C SER A 580 -20.57 -15.92 -1.94
N GLY A 581 -21.43 -15.13 -1.28
CA GLY A 581 -22.80 -15.53 -0.92
C GLY A 581 -22.87 -16.71 0.07
N GLN A 582 -21.72 -17.21 0.52
CA GLN A 582 -21.64 -18.31 1.47
C GLN A 582 -22.05 -17.83 2.87
N GLN A 583 -22.78 -18.70 3.57
CA GLN A 583 -23.08 -18.51 4.98
C GLN A 583 -22.22 -19.45 5.83
N PHE A 584 -21.61 -18.91 6.87
CA PHE A 584 -20.74 -19.63 7.80
C PHE A 584 -21.39 -19.70 9.18
N ASP A 585 -21.25 -20.85 9.82
CA ASP A 585 -21.73 -21.03 11.20
C ASP A 585 -20.80 -20.31 12.18
N VAL A 586 -19.49 -20.33 11.87
CA VAL A 586 -18.47 -19.61 12.63
C VAL A 586 -17.52 -18.90 11.68
N ILE A 587 -17.28 -17.62 11.91
CA ILE A 587 -16.23 -16.85 11.25
C ILE A 587 -15.22 -16.44 12.32
N VAL A 588 -13.93 -16.71 12.07
CA VAL A 588 -12.82 -16.35 12.95
C VAL A 588 -11.91 -15.35 12.22
N GLY A 589 -11.86 -14.11 12.72
CA GLY A 589 -10.88 -13.12 12.30
C GLY A 589 -9.57 -13.33 13.04
N ASP A 590 -8.50 -13.65 12.31
CA ASP A 590 -7.18 -13.93 12.88
C ASP A 590 -6.46 -12.65 13.35
N LEU A 591 -5.34 -12.81 14.05
CA LEU A 591 -4.51 -11.72 14.56
C LEU A 591 -3.76 -11.02 13.41
N VAL A 592 -4.15 -9.79 13.12
CA VAL A 592 -3.44 -8.86 12.21
C VAL A 592 -3.09 -7.55 12.90
N VAL A 593 -2.18 -6.74 12.35
CA VAL A 593 -1.75 -5.49 12.98
C VAL A 593 -2.82 -4.40 12.75
N PRO A 594 -3.62 -3.99 13.76
CA PRO A 594 -4.87 -3.29 13.49
C PRO A 594 -4.73 -1.87 12.94
N TRP A 595 -3.54 -1.29 13.04
CA TRP A 595 -3.25 0.07 12.56
C TRP A 595 -2.40 0.10 11.28
N ARG A 596 -1.97 -1.05 10.76
CA ARG A 596 -1.20 -1.09 9.51
C ARG A 596 -2.08 -0.65 8.34
N ARG A 597 -1.48 0.04 7.37
CA ARG A 597 -2.20 0.50 6.17
C ARG A 597 -2.84 -0.68 5.46
N GLY A 598 -4.14 -0.62 5.23
CA GLY A 598 -4.91 -1.69 4.59
C GLY A 598 -5.54 -2.69 5.55
N GLU A 599 -4.75 -3.19 6.53
CA GLU A 599 -5.23 -4.15 7.54
C GLU A 599 -6.24 -3.51 8.51
N SER A 600 -6.14 -2.20 8.77
CA SER A 600 -7.09 -1.46 9.61
C SER A 600 -8.56 -1.56 9.18
N ALA A 601 -8.80 -1.84 7.91
CA ALA A 601 -10.13 -2.02 7.38
C ALA A 601 -10.80 -3.32 7.84
N LEU A 602 -10.03 -4.32 8.29
CA LEU A 602 -10.54 -5.54 8.94
C LEU A 602 -11.11 -5.27 10.34
N PHE A 603 -10.91 -4.06 10.90
CA PHE A 603 -11.52 -3.64 12.16
C PHE A 603 -12.51 -2.49 11.95
N SER A 604 -13.00 -2.31 10.72
CA SER A 604 -14.01 -1.32 10.40
C SER A 604 -15.41 -1.86 10.66
N ALA A 605 -16.36 -0.96 10.94
CA ALA A 605 -17.74 -1.38 11.07
C ALA A 605 -18.30 -1.98 9.77
N GLU A 606 -17.84 -1.51 8.61
CA GLU A 606 -18.22 -2.05 7.31
C GLU A 606 -17.77 -3.52 7.16
N HIS A 607 -16.56 -3.85 7.64
CA HIS A 607 -16.09 -5.24 7.70
C HIS A 607 -16.90 -6.09 8.68
N PHE A 608 -17.11 -5.61 9.90
CA PHE A 608 -17.92 -6.35 10.88
C PHE A 608 -19.35 -6.57 10.38
N ALA A 609 -19.94 -5.60 9.68
CA ALA A 609 -21.26 -5.75 9.06
C ALA A 609 -21.23 -6.76 7.90
N ALA A 610 -20.14 -6.82 7.12
CA ALA A 610 -19.96 -7.86 6.11
C ALA A 610 -19.84 -9.26 6.75
N ALA A 611 -19.06 -9.40 7.83
CA ALA A 611 -18.96 -10.64 8.59
C ALA A 611 -20.32 -11.07 9.17
N ARG A 612 -21.06 -10.15 9.82
CA ARG A 612 -22.40 -10.45 10.36
C ARG A 612 -23.38 -10.93 9.28
N ARG A 613 -23.35 -10.34 8.08
CA ARG A 613 -24.19 -10.77 6.94
C ARG A 613 -23.80 -12.12 6.36
N ALA A 614 -22.52 -12.51 6.49
CA ALA A 614 -22.02 -13.81 6.04
C ALA A 614 -22.21 -14.91 7.09
N LEU A 615 -22.79 -14.61 8.26
CA LEU A 615 -23.15 -15.62 9.25
C LEU A 615 -24.46 -16.33 8.87
N ALA A 616 -24.50 -17.63 9.08
CA ALA A 616 -25.76 -18.39 9.12
C ALA A 616 -26.60 -17.96 10.34
N PRO A 617 -27.93 -18.22 10.34
CA PRO A 617 -28.75 -18.08 11.55
C PRO A 617 -28.13 -18.85 12.73
N GLY A 618 -28.09 -18.25 13.92
CA GLY A 618 -27.40 -18.79 15.09
C GLY A 618 -25.87 -18.71 15.05
N GLY A 619 -25.28 -18.25 13.94
CA GLY A 619 -23.84 -18.16 13.76
C GLY A 619 -23.16 -17.12 14.66
N LEU A 620 -21.84 -17.24 14.81
CA LEU A 620 -21.03 -16.28 15.57
C LEU A 620 -19.78 -15.85 14.84
N PHE A 621 -19.38 -14.60 15.10
CA PHE A 621 -18.12 -14.03 14.64
C PHE A 621 -17.20 -13.82 15.84
N CYS A 622 -15.96 -14.30 15.72
CA CYS A 622 -14.91 -14.15 16.70
C CYS A 622 -13.76 -13.36 16.10
N GLN A 623 -13.54 -12.13 16.58
CA GLN A 623 -12.41 -11.31 16.17
C GLN A 623 -11.31 -11.36 17.21
N TRP A 624 -10.14 -11.89 16.84
CA TRP A 624 -8.95 -11.83 17.67
C TRP A 624 -8.28 -10.46 17.62
N LEU A 625 -7.82 -9.99 18.78
CA LEU A 625 -7.20 -8.69 19.01
C LEU A 625 -5.80 -8.89 19.63
N PRO A 626 -4.73 -8.42 18.98
CA PRO A 626 -3.41 -8.40 19.59
C PRO A 626 -3.33 -7.21 20.56
N ALA A 627 -3.78 -7.38 21.80
CA ALA A 627 -3.79 -6.29 22.79
C ALA A 627 -2.39 -5.72 23.02
N PHE A 628 -1.36 -6.54 22.84
CA PHE A 628 0.05 -6.15 22.87
C PHE A 628 0.52 -5.24 21.71
N GLN A 629 -0.34 -5.01 20.71
CA GLN A 629 -0.09 -4.10 19.59
C GLN A 629 -1.09 -2.93 19.54
N LEU A 630 -1.92 -2.79 20.59
CA LEU A 630 -2.96 -1.77 20.68
C LEU A 630 -2.68 -0.85 21.85
N SER A 631 -2.99 0.43 21.71
CA SER A 631 -3.18 1.31 22.86
C SER A 631 -4.55 1.13 23.48
N ALA A 632 -4.73 1.59 24.73
CA ALA A 632 -6.05 1.54 25.39
C ALA A 632 -7.12 2.31 24.59
N GLU A 633 -6.73 3.41 23.93
CA GLU A 633 -7.65 4.15 23.06
C GLU A 633 -7.99 3.34 21.80
N GLU A 634 -7.01 2.74 21.14
CA GLU A 634 -7.24 1.91 19.95
C GLU A 634 -8.10 0.69 20.29
N PHE A 635 -7.82 0.00 21.40
CA PHE A 635 -8.64 -1.10 21.89
C PHE A 635 -10.10 -0.66 22.08
N ARG A 636 -10.33 0.47 22.75
CA ARG A 636 -11.67 1.04 22.95
C ARG A 636 -12.35 1.38 21.63
N ILE A 637 -11.61 1.88 20.63
CA ILE A 637 -12.12 2.14 19.28
C ILE A 637 -12.57 0.83 18.62
N VAL A 638 -11.76 -0.22 18.67
CA VAL A 638 -12.10 -1.53 18.08
C VAL A 638 -13.36 -2.10 18.73
N VAL A 639 -13.39 -2.17 20.07
CA VAL A 639 -14.53 -2.71 20.82
C VAL A 639 -15.81 -1.92 20.53
N ALA A 640 -15.74 -0.59 20.57
CA ALA A 640 -16.91 0.23 20.32
C ALA A 640 -17.41 0.12 18.87
N THR A 641 -16.50 -0.04 17.91
CA THR A 641 -16.83 -0.30 16.49
C THR A 641 -17.47 -1.68 16.30
N PHE A 642 -16.98 -2.69 17.01
CA PHE A 642 -17.56 -4.03 17.02
C PHE A 642 -18.98 -4.00 17.60
N LEU A 643 -19.18 -3.31 18.73
CA LEU A 643 -20.46 -3.22 19.43
C LEU A 643 -21.54 -2.44 18.66
N ASP A 644 -21.16 -1.55 17.73
CA ASP A 644 -22.12 -0.92 16.80
C ASP A 644 -22.77 -1.94 15.86
N VAL A 645 -22.09 -3.07 15.58
CA VAL A 645 -22.57 -4.12 14.67
C VAL A 645 -23.08 -5.33 15.44
N PHE A 646 -22.44 -5.69 16.54
CA PHE A 646 -22.83 -6.77 17.45
C PHE A 646 -23.17 -6.15 18.81
N PRO A 647 -24.43 -5.76 19.07
CA PRO A 647 -24.81 -4.98 20.26
C PRO A 647 -24.42 -5.61 21.59
N ARG A 648 -24.23 -6.93 21.61
CA ARG A 648 -23.72 -7.70 22.73
C ARG A 648 -22.52 -8.52 22.28
N ALA A 649 -21.49 -8.53 23.11
CA ALA A 649 -20.29 -9.33 22.88
C ALA A 649 -19.78 -9.95 24.17
N THR A 650 -19.06 -11.05 24.05
CA THR A 650 -18.29 -11.64 25.16
C THR A 650 -16.81 -11.59 24.83
N PRO A 651 -16.00 -10.83 25.59
CA PRO A 651 -14.55 -10.94 25.55
C PRO A 651 -14.05 -12.25 26.16
N TRP A 652 -13.04 -12.82 25.50
CA TRP A 652 -12.30 -13.99 25.96
C TRP A 652 -10.80 -13.73 25.88
N ARG A 653 -10.02 -14.32 26.77
CA ARG A 653 -8.56 -14.36 26.62
C ARG A 653 -8.18 -15.38 25.56
N GLY A 654 -7.07 -15.16 24.86
CA GLY A 654 -6.41 -16.17 24.02
C GLY A 654 -5.30 -16.90 24.77
N ASP A 655 -4.70 -16.22 25.74
CA ASP A 655 -3.56 -16.69 26.52
C ASP A 655 -3.50 -15.95 27.88
N PHE A 656 -2.55 -16.35 28.72
CA PHE A 656 -2.22 -15.71 30.00
C PHE A 656 -0.82 -15.08 30.01
N ALA A 657 -0.25 -14.82 28.83
CA ALA A 657 1.05 -14.18 28.72
C ALA A 657 0.95 -12.70 29.15
N PRO A 658 1.87 -12.24 30.01
CA PRO A 658 1.80 -10.87 30.54
C PRO A 658 2.22 -9.81 29.51
N ASP A 659 3.06 -10.16 28.52
CA ASP A 659 3.71 -9.24 27.59
C ASP A 659 3.11 -9.24 26.17
N GLN A 660 2.54 -10.37 25.73
CA GLN A 660 1.93 -10.52 24.39
C GLN A 660 0.47 -11.01 24.42
N PRO A 661 -0.42 -10.41 25.24
CA PRO A 661 -1.79 -10.91 25.39
C PRO A 661 -2.63 -10.77 24.11
N ALA A 662 -3.33 -11.83 23.76
CA ALA A 662 -4.41 -11.85 22.79
C ALA A 662 -5.79 -11.88 23.48
N LEU A 663 -6.77 -11.19 22.88
CA LEU A 663 -8.17 -11.20 23.32
C LEU A 663 -9.09 -11.49 22.13
N ALA A 664 -10.14 -12.28 22.34
CA ALA A 664 -11.22 -12.43 21.37
C ALA A 664 -12.42 -11.57 21.75
N LEU A 665 -13.05 -10.97 20.75
CA LEU A 665 -14.42 -10.45 20.84
C LEU A 665 -15.35 -11.41 20.10
N VAL A 666 -16.28 -12.03 20.82
CA VAL A 666 -17.28 -12.93 20.24
C VAL A 666 -18.63 -12.23 20.20
N GLY A 667 -19.22 -12.12 19.01
CA GLY A 667 -20.55 -11.58 18.76
C GLY A 667 -21.40 -12.56 17.97
N HIS A 668 -22.69 -12.66 18.29
CA HIS A 668 -23.63 -13.57 17.63
C HIS A 668 -24.46 -12.85 16.57
N ALA A 669 -24.86 -13.56 15.51
CA ALA A 669 -25.75 -13.03 14.48
C ALA A 669 -27.11 -12.63 15.08
N ASP A 670 -27.64 -13.51 15.94
CA ASP A 670 -28.88 -13.32 16.66
C ASP A 670 -28.61 -12.67 18.00
N ASP A 671 -29.17 -11.48 18.22
CA ASP A 671 -28.92 -10.75 19.45
C ASP A 671 -29.35 -11.58 20.66
N ALA A 672 -30.45 -12.34 20.57
CA ALA A 672 -31.03 -13.18 21.63
C ALA A 672 -30.29 -14.51 21.91
N ALA A 673 -29.16 -14.77 21.25
CA ALA A 673 -28.40 -16.00 21.43
C ALA A 673 -28.04 -16.23 22.91
N VAL A 674 -28.22 -17.48 23.37
CA VAL A 674 -27.81 -17.95 24.69
C VAL A 674 -26.78 -19.06 24.51
N ILE A 675 -25.62 -18.89 25.13
CA ILE A 675 -24.58 -19.90 25.28
C ILE A 675 -24.97 -20.76 26.49
N ASP A 676 -25.38 -22.00 26.24
CA ASP A 676 -25.64 -23.01 27.27
C ASP A 676 -24.31 -23.60 27.77
N PRO A 677 -23.89 -23.32 29.03
CA PRO A 677 -22.62 -23.80 29.55
C PRO A 677 -22.54 -25.33 29.68
N ASN A 678 -23.68 -26.01 29.88
CA ASN A 678 -23.72 -27.47 29.94
C ASN A 678 -23.49 -28.08 28.56
N ALA A 679 -24.07 -27.49 27.51
CA ALA A 679 -23.80 -27.89 26.13
C ALA A 679 -22.35 -27.61 25.71
N VAL A 680 -21.77 -26.49 26.16
CA VAL A 680 -20.33 -26.20 25.97
C VAL A 680 -19.48 -27.26 26.67
N ALA A 681 -19.74 -27.55 27.95
CA ALA A 681 -19.00 -28.56 28.71
C ALA A 681 -19.03 -29.94 28.06
N ARG A 682 -20.19 -30.35 27.55
CA ARG A 682 -20.34 -31.60 26.78
C ARG A 682 -19.44 -31.61 25.54
N ARG A 683 -19.42 -30.53 24.77
CA ARG A 683 -18.56 -30.41 23.58
C ARG A 683 -17.08 -30.40 23.92
N VAL A 684 -16.67 -29.85 25.08
CA VAL A 684 -15.28 -29.96 25.55
C VAL A 684 -14.91 -31.42 25.82
N ARG A 685 -15.79 -32.19 26.47
CA ARG A 685 -15.55 -33.63 26.73
C ARG A 685 -15.50 -34.47 25.46
N GLU A 686 -16.27 -34.09 24.44
CA GLU A 686 -16.34 -34.78 23.14
C GLU A 686 -15.21 -34.35 22.17
N LEU A 687 -14.49 -33.27 22.50
CA LEU A 687 -13.41 -32.74 21.67
C LEU A 687 -12.29 -33.77 21.54
N ARG A 688 -11.76 -33.93 20.31
CA ARG A 688 -10.57 -34.74 20.10
C ARG A 688 -9.39 -34.16 20.90
N PRO A 689 -8.63 -34.96 21.66
CA PRO A 689 -7.55 -34.45 22.50
C PRO A 689 -6.55 -33.57 21.74
N ASP A 690 -6.31 -32.37 22.26
CA ASP A 690 -5.31 -31.43 21.75
C ASP A 690 -4.15 -31.29 22.76
N GLN A 691 -3.13 -32.15 22.65
CA GLN A 691 -2.03 -32.20 23.63
C GLN A 691 -1.32 -30.85 23.90
N PRO A 692 -1.09 -29.98 22.89
CA PRO A 692 -0.50 -28.66 23.13
C PRO A 692 -1.38 -27.71 23.95
N ASN A 693 -2.66 -28.02 24.16
CA ASN A 693 -3.61 -27.19 24.91
C ASN A 693 -4.14 -27.93 26.14
N PRO A 694 -3.37 -27.95 27.25
CA PRO A 694 -3.74 -28.70 28.45
C PRO A 694 -4.99 -28.13 29.14
N HIS A 695 -5.38 -26.89 28.85
CA HIS A 695 -6.53 -26.26 29.47
C HIS A 695 -7.85 -26.93 29.10
N LEU A 696 -7.94 -27.58 27.94
CA LEU A 696 -9.16 -28.28 27.52
C LEU A 696 -9.23 -29.74 28.00
N ALA A 697 -8.29 -30.18 28.84
CA ALA A 697 -8.37 -31.49 29.49
C ALA A 697 -9.53 -31.61 30.47
N HIS A 698 -10.11 -30.48 30.91
CA HIS A 698 -11.28 -30.42 31.78
C HIS A 698 -12.29 -29.40 31.23
N GLU A 699 -13.59 -29.69 31.36
CA GLU A 699 -14.67 -28.84 30.84
C GLU A 699 -14.71 -27.42 31.44
N ALA A 700 -14.16 -27.29 32.66
CA ALA A 700 -14.04 -26.00 33.32
C ALA A 700 -12.97 -25.10 32.69
N GLY A 701 -11.97 -25.68 32.03
CA GLY A 701 -10.78 -24.93 31.62
C GLY A 701 -11.06 -23.90 30.52
N LEU A 702 -12.13 -24.09 29.73
CA LEU A 702 -12.59 -23.07 28.79
C LEU A 702 -13.04 -21.79 29.52
N TRP A 703 -13.70 -21.91 30.67
CA TRP A 703 -14.28 -20.77 31.39
C TRP A 703 -13.25 -19.87 32.05
N ILE A 704 -12.03 -20.35 32.27
CA ILE A 704 -10.91 -19.53 32.77
C ILE A 704 -10.54 -18.44 31.73
N PHE A 705 -10.81 -18.69 30.44
CA PHE A 705 -10.59 -17.70 29.39
C PHE A 705 -11.74 -16.70 29.27
N PHE A 706 -12.90 -16.95 29.88
CA PHE A 706 -14.03 -16.05 29.81
C PHE A 706 -13.77 -14.78 30.63
N VAL A 707 -13.91 -13.60 30.02
CA VAL A 707 -13.71 -12.33 30.73
C VAL A 707 -15.03 -11.83 31.30
N GLY A 708 -16.04 -11.63 30.46
CA GLY A 708 -17.32 -11.06 30.91
C GLY A 708 -18.19 -10.59 29.76
N PRO A 709 -19.27 -9.85 30.04
CA PRO A 709 -20.15 -9.28 29.03
C PRO A 709 -19.74 -7.86 28.66
N LEU A 710 -19.92 -7.51 27.39
CA LEU A 710 -19.86 -6.14 26.88
C LEU A 710 -21.15 -5.82 26.12
N ALA A 711 -21.63 -4.60 26.27
CA ALA A 711 -22.82 -4.12 25.58
C ALA A 711 -22.58 -2.75 24.95
N SER A 712 -23.23 -2.47 23.83
CA SER A 712 -23.20 -1.15 23.17
C SER A 712 -23.73 -0.04 24.08
N SER A 713 -24.56 -0.38 25.09
CA SER A 713 -25.07 0.54 26.11
C SER A 713 -24.04 0.90 27.19
N ASP A 714 -22.88 0.24 27.23
CA ASP A 714 -21.86 0.53 28.25
C ASP A 714 -21.34 1.98 28.08
N PRO A 715 -21.38 2.82 29.13
CA PRO A 715 -21.05 4.24 29.03
C PRO A 715 -19.66 4.53 28.45
N GLU A 716 -18.70 3.62 28.67
CA GLU A 716 -17.32 3.75 28.20
C GLU A 716 -17.18 3.76 26.66
N PHE A 717 -18.16 3.20 25.95
CA PHE A 717 -18.16 3.14 24.48
C PHE A 717 -19.02 4.21 23.82
N SER A 718 -19.90 4.89 24.56
CA SER A 718 -20.81 5.92 24.01
C SER A 718 -20.06 7.05 23.28
N GLY A 719 -18.99 7.59 23.89
CA GLY A 719 -18.14 8.64 23.33
C GLY A 719 -16.90 8.15 22.58
N ALA A 720 -16.76 6.84 22.33
CA ALA A 720 -15.59 6.31 21.63
C ALA A 720 -15.63 6.63 20.13
N ARG A 721 -14.46 6.90 19.54
CA ARG A 721 -14.35 7.02 18.08
C ARG A 721 -14.69 5.67 17.43
N ARG A 722 -15.25 5.69 16.23
CA ARG A 722 -15.58 4.49 15.45
C ARG A 722 -14.68 4.37 14.24
N ASN A 723 -14.05 3.21 14.09
CA ASN A 723 -13.23 2.92 12.93
C ASN A 723 -14.16 2.62 11.74
N ARG A 724 -14.12 3.48 10.73
CA ARG A 724 -14.93 3.37 9.51
C ARG A 724 -14.01 3.42 8.31
N GLU A 725 -14.44 2.86 7.17
CA GLU A 725 -13.73 3.06 5.91
C GLU A 725 -13.57 4.55 5.56
N ASN A 726 -14.54 5.40 5.89
CA ASN A 726 -14.44 6.84 5.66
C ASN A 726 -13.46 7.56 6.61
N ARG A 727 -13.32 7.06 7.84
CA ARG A 727 -12.43 7.64 8.89
C ARG A 727 -11.72 6.50 9.64
N PRO A 728 -10.55 6.06 9.14
CA PRO A 728 -9.84 4.91 9.68
C PRO A 728 -9.01 5.31 10.91
N TRP A 729 -9.67 5.55 12.05
CA TRP A 729 -8.98 6.05 13.25
C TRP A 729 -7.83 5.17 13.72
N LEU A 730 -7.90 3.84 13.53
CA LEU A 730 -6.80 2.95 13.89
C LEU A 730 -5.56 3.21 13.02
N GLU A 731 -5.73 3.35 11.71
CA GLU A 731 -4.65 3.68 10.76
C GLU A 731 -4.04 5.07 11.02
N LEU A 732 -4.85 6.01 11.50
CA LEU A 732 -4.42 7.38 11.78
C LEU A 732 -3.71 7.51 13.13
N LEU A 733 -4.20 6.84 14.18
CA LEU A 733 -3.67 6.98 15.54
C LEU A 733 -2.53 6.01 15.83
N GLY A 734 -2.65 4.76 15.39
CA GLY A 734 -1.71 3.70 15.75
C GLY A 734 -0.25 4.04 15.46
N PRO A 735 0.11 4.52 14.24
CA PRO A 735 1.48 4.89 13.96
C PRO A 735 2.01 5.98 14.91
N MET A 736 1.18 6.92 15.39
CA MET A 736 1.63 7.95 16.34
C MET A 736 1.77 7.38 17.75
N SER A 737 0.83 6.55 18.18
CA SER A 737 0.83 5.89 19.49
C SER A 737 2.01 4.91 19.65
N HIS A 738 2.37 4.22 18.56
CA HIS A 738 3.40 3.19 18.54
C HIS A 738 4.77 3.70 18.07
N ALA A 739 4.83 4.87 17.41
CA ALA A 739 6.11 5.42 17.01
C ALA A 739 6.93 5.88 18.22
N GLY A 740 8.09 5.26 18.40
CA GLY A 740 9.02 5.59 19.48
C GLY A 740 8.61 5.03 20.85
N ALA A 741 7.54 4.23 20.95
CA ALA A 741 7.28 3.42 22.12
C ALA A 741 8.35 2.30 22.17
N SER A 742 9.29 2.41 23.10
CA SER A 742 10.01 1.22 23.58
C SER A 742 8.97 0.23 24.10
N ARG A 743 9.20 -1.08 23.98
CA ARG A 743 8.33 -2.15 24.52
C ARG A 743 8.02 -2.04 26.03
N GLY A 744 8.48 -0.98 26.72
CA GLY A 744 8.20 -0.66 28.11
C GLY A 744 7.07 0.38 28.28
N GLU A 745 5.93 -0.10 28.78
CA GLU A 745 4.88 0.57 29.57
C GLU A 745 4.14 1.82 29.04
N ARG A 746 4.68 2.57 28.07
CA ARG A 746 4.01 3.78 27.54
C ARG A 746 3.50 3.55 26.13
N GLY A 747 2.42 2.79 26.01
CA GLY A 747 1.63 2.77 24.77
C GLY A 747 0.80 1.51 24.57
N VAL A 748 1.30 0.36 25.01
CA VAL A 748 0.66 -0.94 24.77
C VAL A 748 -0.35 -1.28 25.86
N PHE A 749 -1.49 -1.86 25.47
CA PHE A 749 -2.56 -2.33 26.34
C PHE A 749 -2.28 -3.76 26.82
N ALA A 750 -1.26 -3.88 27.68
CA ALA A 750 -0.82 -5.13 28.28
C ALA A 750 -0.51 -4.96 29.79
N GLY A 751 -0.16 -6.06 30.45
CA GLY A 751 0.15 -6.09 31.89
C GLY A 751 -0.96 -5.50 32.76
N ARG A 752 -0.59 -4.72 33.78
CA ARG A 752 -1.53 -4.15 34.77
C ARG A 752 -2.69 -3.37 34.16
N ARG A 753 -2.44 -2.58 33.09
CA ARG A 753 -3.50 -1.78 32.45
C ARG A 753 -4.59 -2.65 31.85
N LEU A 754 -4.17 -3.74 31.20
CA LEU A 754 -5.10 -4.71 30.64
C LEU A 754 -5.84 -5.44 31.77
N GLU A 755 -5.12 -5.97 32.76
CA GLU A 755 -5.76 -6.70 33.87
C GLU A 755 -6.79 -5.85 34.62
N THR A 756 -6.48 -4.58 34.95
CA THR A 756 -7.44 -3.66 35.59
C THR A 756 -8.72 -3.48 34.76
N TYR A 757 -8.58 -3.44 33.42
CA TYR A 757 -9.75 -3.38 32.55
C TYR A 757 -10.52 -4.71 32.54
N LEU A 758 -9.82 -5.85 32.44
CA LEU A 758 -10.45 -7.16 32.46
C LEU A 758 -11.21 -7.40 33.77
N ASP A 759 -10.67 -6.99 34.92
CA ASP A 759 -11.34 -7.08 36.23
C ASP A 759 -12.62 -6.25 36.28
N LYS A 760 -12.60 -5.05 35.71
CA LYS A 760 -13.80 -4.22 35.56
C LYS A 760 -14.88 -4.93 34.73
N VAL A 761 -14.49 -5.59 33.64
CA VAL A 761 -15.42 -6.35 32.80
C VAL A 761 -15.90 -7.62 33.51
N ARG A 762 -15.02 -8.28 34.28
CA ARG A 762 -15.35 -9.45 35.11
C ARG A 762 -16.45 -9.15 36.12
N GLY A 763 -16.39 -7.99 36.77
CA GLY A 763 -17.37 -7.54 37.75
C GLY A 763 -18.76 -7.15 37.20
N LYS A 764 -18.97 -7.12 35.87
CA LYS A 764 -20.27 -6.79 35.28
C LYS A 764 -21.27 -7.93 35.45
N ALA A 765 -22.54 -7.59 35.70
CA ALA A 765 -23.63 -8.56 35.77
C ALA A 765 -23.83 -9.27 34.42
N LEU A 766 -24.00 -10.59 34.46
CA LEU A 766 -24.26 -11.42 33.27
C LEU A 766 -25.70 -11.35 32.76
N GLN A 767 -26.57 -10.59 33.44
CA GLN A 767 -27.96 -10.40 33.02
C GLN A 767 -28.01 -9.83 31.61
N ARG A 768 -28.85 -10.43 30.75
CA ARG A 768 -28.98 -10.02 29.34
C ARG A 768 -27.66 -10.13 28.57
N SER A 769 -26.72 -10.97 29.00
CA SER A 769 -25.55 -11.37 28.19
C SER A 769 -25.83 -12.68 27.45
N PRO A 770 -25.08 -12.98 26.38
CA PRO A 770 -25.18 -14.29 25.73
C PRO A 770 -24.88 -15.46 26.67
N VAL A 771 -24.11 -15.25 27.75
CA VAL A 771 -23.73 -16.30 28.71
C VAL A 771 -24.48 -16.19 30.04
N GLN A 772 -25.69 -15.62 30.04
CA GLN A 772 -26.49 -15.45 31.26
C GLN A 772 -26.75 -16.78 32.00
N ALA A 773 -26.70 -17.91 31.31
CA ALA A 773 -26.90 -19.24 31.88
C ALA A 773 -25.69 -19.79 32.65
N LEU A 774 -24.61 -19.03 32.81
CA LEU A 774 -23.46 -19.39 33.66
C LEU A 774 -23.89 -19.62 35.11
N ASP A 775 -23.59 -20.81 35.65
CA ASP A 775 -23.83 -21.16 37.04
C ASP A 775 -22.70 -20.68 37.98
N GLU A 776 -22.93 -20.82 39.28
CA GLU A 776 -22.01 -20.38 40.33
C GLU A 776 -20.66 -21.10 40.27
N ALA A 777 -20.63 -22.39 39.95
CA ALA A 777 -19.38 -23.15 39.84
C ALA A 777 -18.50 -22.62 38.69
N ARG A 778 -19.09 -22.33 37.53
CA ARG A 778 -18.37 -21.77 36.37
C ARG A 778 -17.98 -20.32 36.59
N LEU A 779 -18.79 -19.56 37.34
CA LEU A 779 -18.42 -18.24 37.82
C LEU A 779 -17.21 -18.25 38.75
N LEU A 780 -16.98 -19.34 39.47
CA LEU A 780 -15.84 -19.50 40.38
C LEU A 780 -14.57 -19.95 39.64
N TRP A 781 -14.72 -20.68 38.53
CA TRP A 781 -13.63 -21.00 37.61
C TRP A 781 -13.15 -19.79 36.79
N ARG A 782 -14.09 -18.92 36.44
CA ARG A 782 -13.86 -17.62 35.80
C ARG A 782 -13.17 -16.66 36.76
#